data_AF-A0A662SPR5-F1
#
_entry.id   AF-A0A662SPR5-F1
#
_cell.length_a   1.000
_cell.length_b   1.000
_cell.length_c   1.000
_cell.angle_alpha   90.00
_cell.angle_beta   90.00
_cell.angle_gamma   90.00
#
_symmetry.space_group_name_H-M   'P 1'
#
loop_
_entity.id
_entity.type
_entity.pdbx_description
1 polymer ?
#
loop_
_entity_poly.entity_id
_entity_poly.type
_entity_poly.pdbx_seq_one_letter_code
_entity_poly.pdbx_strand_id
1 'polypeptide(L)'
;MRDVNPGVDPHPQPPGLGKDPVDVVLGHPVGHREDPGRVVGVPVRIDHCDEDRVESGLPGPLQGRGHVALPGIWAGLVHADGGLPRLRAQSDRGRERQEGHQEGRLLHDPPPRRPPLSFLTGVRPGARGRPLLEEAFREAVREAIRSGERRLLLAAGEGSLERLASLLWEYGKELGRRPSVLYSADYDRRSGEVRGADLVAKLTAGCCSLTVLDFDRSDEAVGGTWDVLLADLGRQMRANDLGRLVETVRGGGLVLFAIPGLRTWLSTLTYFQAKLATPPYSEADVRNRFKKRMLKTLERAEGAWIVDLEAGEVRGNPREISERRETPRPDVDEPVRRLALTEEQLEVIDAVDGVGRRGVVVVTANRGRGKSAACGLALSLLIGQRRVRRAVLTAPQPQGLLTLTEFLERGLRDQGIEPRVVVRDGLPQRVLAGRARVDVLTPVEAAGARADLVVVDEAAGIPVPLLFKILGRYRISVFSSTIHGYEGAGRGFSLRFMGFLRRSGLRVTEVRMTVPIRYPPGDPIEAWLYDFLLLDAEPPNPPEEPDPSRAEYGEVDLTDDSQLRPFYGIYVLAHYRNRPNDLAILLDAPHHMARALTQGGRVVVSLHVAEEGRLSRLPAGELPPAEGPPGHMIPNRVALYYGHKEFMRLWGWRIVRIATHPDLQGMGFGTRALSELEEEARERGVDWIGAGFGATARLLRFWVKNGFLAVHASPKRNEVSGEYSVFVVKPLSERAGRAVTWVNQEFRRRMIGCLHDTYFDMSPAVARLLLRGPPVEARLRLSQSQRVRLTLFMEGTHNYDAVADAAREVVAHYFTSWRWDPPLDEREEEVLLAKALQGKPWETVASRFKLGRGVFEYVKDALRRLVEEYEERRLLRLWG
;
A
#
# COMPACT_ATOMS: atom_id res chain seq x y z
N MET A 1 -14.60 38.76 -36.85
CA MET A 1 -15.74 39.64 -37.23
C MET A 1 -16.96 38.75 -37.42
N ARG A 2 -18.14 39.21 -36.99
CA ARG A 2 -19.54 38.82 -37.36
C ARG A 2 -19.84 37.32 -37.59
N ASP A 3 -20.68 36.67 -36.77
CA ASP A 3 -22.17 36.57 -36.89
C ASP A 3 -22.60 35.79 -38.16
N VAL A 4 -23.59 34.88 -38.21
CA VAL A 4 -24.92 34.79 -37.56
C VAL A 4 -25.33 33.30 -37.34
N ASN A 5 -26.38 33.03 -36.55
CA ASN A 5 -27.06 31.73 -36.32
C ASN A 5 -28.58 31.96 -36.53
N PRO A 6 -29.40 31.08 -37.19
CA PRO A 6 -30.00 29.90 -36.49
C PRO A 6 -30.53 28.69 -37.33
N GLY A 7 -30.75 27.54 -36.67
CA GLY A 7 -32.12 26.98 -36.54
C GLY A 7 -32.58 25.67 -37.25
N VAL A 8 -33.37 24.89 -36.49
CA VAL A 8 -34.49 23.98 -36.90
C VAL A 8 -34.18 22.52 -37.31
N ASP A 9 -35.10 21.62 -36.87
CA ASP A 9 -35.22 20.14 -36.96
C ASP A 9 -36.77 19.86 -37.02
N PRO A 10 -37.35 18.83 -37.70
CA PRO A 10 -37.30 17.41 -37.26
C PRO A 10 -37.52 16.29 -38.35
N HIS A 11 -37.70 15.04 -37.90
CA HIS A 11 -37.94 13.77 -38.66
C HIS A 11 -39.23 13.67 -39.52
N PRO A 12 -39.32 12.64 -40.42
CA PRO A 12 -40.26 11.51 -40.16
C PRO A 12 -39.78 10.08 -40.60
N GLN A 13 -40.68 9.08 -40.63
CA GLN A 13 -40.46 7.61 -40.79
C GLN A 13 -41.25 6.95 -41.99
N PRO A 14 -41.12 5.63 -42.28
CA PRO A 14 -41.52 4.98 -43.56
C PRO A 14 -42.78 4.05 -43.55
N PRO A 15 -43.17 3.44 -44.70
CA PRO A 15 -44.21 2.40 -44.83
C PRO A 15 -43.73 0.98 -45.26
N GLY A 16 -44.61 -0.05 -45.19
CA GLY A 16 -44.44 -1.42 -45.77
C GLY A 16 -45.10 -1.60 -47.15
N LEU A 17 -45.48 -2.77 -47.73
CA LEU A 17 -45.49 -4.23 -47.42
C LEU A 17 -45.42 -5.01 -48.79
N GLY A 18 -45.32 -6.34 -48.98
CA GLY A 18 -45.17 -7.53 -48.10
C GLY A 18 -46.25 -8.64 -48.31
N LYS A 19 -45.94 -9.79 -48.98
CA LYS A 19 -46.75 -11.06 -49.04
C LYS A 19 -46.00 -12.26 -49.69
N ASP A 20 -46.39 -13.47 -49.28
CA ASP A 20 -45.85 -14.85 -49.57
C ASP A 20 -46.60 -15.55 -50.77
N PRO A 21 -46.43 -16.88 -51.17
CA PRO A 21 -45.93 -18.05 -50.38
C PRO A 21 -45.29 -19.30 -51.09
N VAL A 22 -45.00 -20.35 -50.25
CA VAL A 22 -45.02 -21.82 -50.54
C VAL A 22 -43.85 -22.44 -51.36
N ASP A 23 -43.17 -23.55 -50.97
CA ASP A 23 -43.12 -24.33 -49.70
C ASP A 23 -41.99 -25.41 -49.67
N VAL A 24 -41.82 -26.12 -48.52
CA VAL A 24 -41.30 -27.52 -48.34
C VAL A 24 -39.78 -27.79 -48.63
N VAL A 25 -38.94 -28.54 -47.87
CA VAL A 25 -38.88 -29.32 -46.59
C VAL A 25 -37.39 -29.81 -46.47
N LEU A 26 -36.69 -30.19 -45.38
CA LEU A 26 -36.57 -30.01 -43.90
C LEU A 26 -35.14 -30.55 -43.53
N GLY A 27 -34.56 -30.48 -42.31
CA GLY A 27 -34.96 -29.90 -41.02
C GLY A 27 -33.88 -30.12 -39.92
N HIS A 28 -34.04 -29.48 -38.76
CA HIS A 28 -33.14 -29.54 -37.59
C HIS A 28 -33.94 -29.70 -36.26
N PRO A 29 -33.33 -30.21 -35.17
CA PRO A 29 -33.75 -29.92 -33.79
C PRO A 29 -33.04 -28.62 -33.32
N VAL A 30 -33.72 -27.47 -33.19
CA VAL A 30 -34.68 -27.05 -32.15
C VAL A 30 -34.02 -26.54 -30.86
N GLY A 31 -34.39 -25.32 -30.49
CA GLY A 31 -34.26 -24.71 -29.16
C GLY A 31 -35.21 -23.51 -29.07
N HIS A 32 -35.78 -23.25 -27.90
CA HIS A 32 -36.76 -22.17 -27.68
C HIS A 32 -36.57 -21.43 -26.35
N ARG A 33 -37.11 -20.21 -26.29
CA ARG A 33 -37.35 -19.40 -25.08
C ARG A 33 -38.84 -19.10 -24.98
N GLU A 34 -39.38 -18.99 -23.77
CA GLU A 34 -40.67 -18.36 -23.47
C GLU A 34 -40.62 -17.53 -22.17
N ASP A 35 -41.71 -16.83 -21.86
CA ASP A 35 -41.81 -15.75 -20.88
C ASP A 35 -41.91 -16.19 -19.39
N PRO A 36 -41.49 -15.32 -18.43
CA PRO A 36 -41.77 -15.47 -17.01
C PRO A 36 -43.01 -14.65 -16.56
N GLY A 37 -44.18 -15.29 -16.46
CA GLY A 37 -45.46 -14.63 -16.15
C GLY A 37 -46.28 -15.22 -15.00
N ARG A 38 -46.19 -14.60 -13.80
CA ARG A 38 -47.08 -14.71 -12.61
C ARG A 38 -47.25 -16.04 -11.85
N VAL A 39 -46.81 -15.99 -10.58
CA VAL A 39 -47.57 -16.31 -9.33
C VAL A 39 -48.27 -17.68 -9.21
N VAL A 40 -47.75 -18.52 -8.30
CA VAL A 40 -48.36 -18.88 -6.99
C VAL A 40 -47.20 -19.09 -6.00
N GLY A 41 -47.41 -18.88 -4.69
CA GLY A 41 -46.45 -19.25 -3.65
C GLY A 41 -47.10 -19.51 -2.30
N VAL A 42 -46.46 -20.31 -1.46
CA VAL A 42 -46.72 -20.50 -0.01
C VAL A 42 -45.45 -21.08 0.64
N PRO A 43 -45.15 -20.80 1.93
CA PRO A 43 -43.79 -20.92 2.46
C PRO A 43 -43.51 -22.21 3.26
N VAL A 44 -42.23 -22.45 3.55
CA VAL A 44 -41.76 -23.29 4.67
C VAL A 44 -40.97 -22.40 5.64
N ARG A 45 -41.15 -22.61 6.94
CA ARG A 45 -40.56 -21.77 8.01
C ARG A 45 -39.10 -22.12 8.29
N ILE A 46 -38.41 -21.14 8.88
CA ILE A 46 -37.28 -21.37 9.79
C ILE A 46 -37.82 -20.94 11.16
N ASP A 47 -37.94 -21.89 12.08
CA ASP A 47 -38.30 -21.63 13.49
C ASP A 47 -37.05 -21.91 14.37
N HIS A 48 -36.85 -21.10 15.41
CA HIS A 48 -35.84 -21.35 16.46
C HIS A 48 -36.42 -22.25 17.57
N CYS A 49 -35.58 -23.02 18.27
CA CYS A 49 -35.39 -22.94 19.73
C CYS A 49 -34.50 -24.06 20.31
N ASP A 50 -33.63 -23.64 21.23
CA ASP A 50 -33.35 -24.16 22.58
C ASP A 50 -32.90 -25.63 22.87
N GLU A 51 -31.70 -25.67 23.44
CA GLU A 51 -31.24 -26.34 24.68
C GLU A 51 -31.66 -27.77 25.13
N ASP A 52 -30.61 -28.48 25.58
CA ASP A 52 -30.51 -29.36 26.76
C ASP A 52 -30.74 -30.89 26.68
N ARG A 53 -29.89 -31.61 27.44
CA ARG A 53 -29.93 -33.04 27.85
C ARG A 53 -29.76 -34.16 26.81
N VAL A 54 -29.35 -35.39 27.17
CA VAL A 54 -28.33 -35.95 28.13
C VAL A 54 -28.42 -37.48 28.00
N GLU A 55 -27.29 -38.21 28.05
CA GLU A 55 -27.21 -39.69 28.11
C GLU A 55 -27.84 -40.46 26.91
N SER A 56 -27.61 -41.76 26.66
CA SER A 56 -26.48 -42.67 26.95
C SER A 56 -26.54 -43.86 25.97
N GLY A 57 -25.56 -44.79 25.98
CA GLY A 57 -25.73 -46.13 25.37
C GLY A 57 -24.70 -46.57 24.32
N LEU A 58 -23.73 -47.37 24.75
CA LEU A 58 -22.98 -48.33 23.92
C LEU A 58 -23.76 -49.67 23.91
N PRO A 59 -23.70 -50.49 22.83
CA PRO A 59 -22.51 -51.34 22.59
C PRO A 59 -22.12 -51.56 21.11
N GLY A 60 -20.87 -52.02 20.90
CA GLY A 60 -20.41 -52.71 19.68
C GLY A 60 -20.53 -54.25 19.86
N PRO A 61 -19.58 -55.08 19.37
CA PRO A 61 -18.37 -54.79 18.57
C PRO A 61 -18.17 -55.77 17.37
N LEU A 62 -17.02 -55.69 16.68
CA LEU A 62 -16.17 -56.80 16.15
C LEU A 62 -14.98 -56.17 15.39
N GLN A 63 -13.74 -56.23 15.90
CA GLN A 63 -12.65 -57.17 15.55
C GLN A 63 -12.12 -57.07 14.10
N GLY A 64 -10.80 -57.02 13.82
CA GLY A 64 -9.60 -57.07 14.68
C GLY A 64 -8.43 -56.23 14.13
N ARG A 65 -7.48 -55.79 14.98
CA ARG A 65 -6.19 -56.45 15.32
C ARG A 65 -5.14 -56.39 14.18
N GLY A 66 -3.87 -56.01 14.42
CA GLY A 66 -3.17 -55.61 15.65
C GLY A 66 -2.02 -54.62 15.35
N HIS A 67 -1.63 -53.74 16.28
CA HIS A 67 -0.79 -53.97 17.48
C HIS A 67 0.73 -53.89 17.19
N VAL A 68 1.61 -53.40 18.07
CA VAL A 68 1.60 -52.32 19.11
C VAL A 68 2.96 -52.40 19.83
N ALA A 69 3.59 -51.26 20.16
CA ALA A 69 4.45 -51.13 21.35
C ALA A 69 4.86 -49.66 21.60
N LEU A 70 4.46 -49.12 22.75
CA LEU A 70 5.15 -48.05 23.47
C LEU A 70 5.45 -48.57 24.89
N PRO A 71 6.56 -48.15 25.48
CA PRO A 71 6.49 -47.41 26.76
C PRO A 71 7.42 -46.18 26.73
N GLY A 72 7.44 -45.28 27.72
CA GLY A 72 6.67 -45.19 28.97
C GLY A 72 7.21 -44.02 29.83
N ILE A 73 6.39 -43.52 30.76
CA ILE A 73 6.70 -42.36 31.64
C ILE A 73 7.53 -42.82 32.85
N TRP A 74 8.37 -41.93 33.43
CA TRP A 74 8.74 -41.73 34.87
C TRP A 74 9.90 -40.68 34.85
N ALA A 75 9.86 -39.48 35.46
CA ALA A 75 9.59 -39.06 36.85
C ALA A 75 10.76 -39.36 37.83
N GLY A 76 11.43 -38.31 38.34
CA GLY A 76 12.54 -38.42 39.31
C GLY A 76 13.22 -37.07 39.65
N LEU A 77 13.60 -36.88 40.92
CA LEU A 77 13.98 -35.59 41.55
C LEU A 77 15.46 -35.52 41.99
N VAL A 78 16.01 -34.29 42.10
CA VAL A 78 16.87 -33.77 43.20
C VAL A 78 18.39 -34.07 43.30
N HIS A 79 19.16 -33.00 43.62
CA HIS A 79 20.54 -32.89 44.19
C HIS A 79 21.74 -33.49 43.42
N ALA A 80 23.01 -33.03 43.58
CA ALA A 80 23.58 -31.79 44.17
C ALA A 80 25.05 -31.58 43.70
N ASP A 81 25.59 -30.38 43.98
CA ASP A 81 27.00 -29.98 44.22
C ASP A 81 28.20 -30.45 43.36
N GLY A 82 29.09 -29.47 43.09
CA GLY A 82 30.54 -29.66 43.19
C GLY A 82 31.36 -29.47 41.91
N GLY A 83 32.39 -28.60 41.96
CA GLY A 83 33.46 -28.58 40.93
C GLY A 83 34.05 -27.22 40.53
N LEU A 84 34.70 -26.49 41.45
CA LEU A 84 35.68 -25.46 41.07
C LEU A 84 37.01 -26.12 40.67
N PRO A 85 37.84 -25.45 39.85
CA PRO A 85 39.02 -24.80 40.44
C PRO A 85 39.26 -23.36 39.96
N ARG A 86 39.97 -22.59 40.81
CA ARG A 86 40.51 -21.25 40.51
C ARG A 86 42.02 -21.33 40.21
N LEU A 87 42.53 -20.46 39.35
CA LEU A 87 43.88 -19.87 39.40
C LEU A 87 43.75 -18.39 38.98
N ARG A 88 44.07 -17.41 39.84
CA ARG A 88 45.38 -16.71 39.96
C ARG A 88 45.88 -16.19 38.59
N ALA A 89 45.92 -14.89 38.26
CA ALA A 89 46.07 -13.61 38.98
C ALA A 89 47.52 -13.23 39.41
N GLN A 90 48.12 -12.32 38.63
CA GLN A 90 49.22 -11.36 38.88
C GLN A 90 49.22 -10.43 37.61
N SER A 91 49.31 -9.09 37.57
CA SER A 91 49.76 -7.97 38.43
C SER A 91 51.14 -7.38 38.08
N ASP A 92 51.18 -6.25 37.37
CA ASP A 92 51.88 -4.99 37.73
C ASP A 92 51.71 -3.92 36.61
N ARG A 93 51.47 -2.62 36.90
CA ARG A 93 52.40 -1.50 37.19
C ARG A 93 53.44 -1.24 36.08
N GLY A 94 53.66 -0.01 35.57
CA GLY A 94 53.05 1.31 35.83
C GLY A 94 53.88 2.46 35.22
N ARG A 95 53.63 3.72 35.62
CA ARG A 95 54.33 5.01 35.27
C ARG A 95 53.98 5.62 33.89
N GLU A 96 53.64 6.92 33.74
CA GLU A 96 54.35 8.22 34.00
C GLU A 96 55.43 8.52 32.92
N ARG A 97 55.63 9.73 32.33
CA ARG A 97 55.19 11.14 32.61
C ARG A 97 55.56 12.12 31.45
N GLN A 98 54.85 13.27 31.34
CA GLN A 98 55.31 14.64 30.88
C GLN A 98 55.89 14.79 29.42
N GLU A 99 56.01 15.95 28.72
CA GLU A 99 55.70 17.39 28.97
C GLU A 99 55.57 18.24 27.66
N GLY A 100 55.18 19.54 27.75
CA GLY A 100 55.19 20.57 26.66
C GLY A 100 53.83 20.81 25.95
N HIS A 101 53.23 22.00 25.70
CA HIS A 101 53.40 23.44 26.07
C HIS A 101 54.13 24.46 25.14
N GLN A 102 53.39 25.08 24.20
CA GLN A 102 53.39 26.52 23.74
C GLN A 102 52.16 26.74 22.82
N GLU A 103 51.12 27.53 23.13
CA GLU A 103 50.98 29.00 23.32
C GLU A 103 50.87 29.83 22.01
N GLY A 104 49.70 30.47 21.80
CA GLY A 104 49.38 31.38 20.70
C GLY A 104 48.03 32.07 20.92
N ARG A 105 47.93 33.37 20.62
CA ARG A 105 46.87 34.28 21.10
C ARG A 105 46.53 35.31 20.00
N LEU A 106 45.31 35.77 19.74
CA LEU A 106 43.96 35.59 20.34
C LEU A 106 42.92 35.54 19.16
N LEU A 107 41.62 35.94 19.15
CA LEU A 107 40.76 36.76 20.00
C LEU A 107 39.25 36.35 19.85
N HIS A 108 38.36 37.05 20.56
CA HIS A 108 36.90 36.85 20.73
C HIS A 108 36.00 36.64 19.49
N ASP A 109 35.09 35.66 19.59
CA ASP A 109 33.62 35.88 19.53
C ASP A 109 32.91 34.77 20.36
N PRO A 110 31.79 35.02 21.10
CA PRO A 110 31.27 34.04 22.06
C PRO A 110 30.22 33.08 21.44
N PRO A 111 30.43 31.75 21.44
CA PRO A 111 29.42 30.79 20.99
C PRO A 111 28.21 30.77 21.95
N PRO A 112 27.01 30.40 21.46
CA PRO A 112 25.79 30.42 22.26
C PRO A 112 25.90 29.52 23.50
N ARG A 113 25.47 30.05 24.65
CA ARG A 113 25.51 29.34 25.93
C ARG A 113 24.69 28.04 25.84
N ARG A 114 25.37 26.89 25.92
CA ARG A 114 24.70 25.62 26.24
C ARG A 114 24.00 25.78 27.60
N PRO A 115 22.73 25.38 27.75
CA PRO A 115 22.09 25.35 29.06
C PRO A 115 22.84 24.36 29.98
N PRO A 116 22.91 24.61 31.29
CA PRO A 116 23.60 23.71 32.21
C PRO A 116 22.90 22.36 32.29
N LEU A 117 23.66 21.27 32.26
CA LEU A 117 23.20 19.91 32.51
C LEU A 117 22.93 19.71 34.01
N SER A 118 21.88 20.37 34.53
CA SER A 118 21.56 20.40 35.96
C SER A 118 20.06 20.44 36.29
N PHE A 119 19.21 19.85 35.45
CA PHE A 119 17.80 19.60 35.75
C PHE A 119 17.37 18.15 35.44
N LEU A 120 18.13 17.18 35.95
CA LEU A 120 17.62 15.82 36.19
C LEU A 120 16.85 15.77 37.51
N THR A 121 15.74 16.53 37.58
CA THR A 121 14.74 16.35 38.65
C THR A 121 13.83 15.17 38.30
N GLY A 122 14.40 13.96 38.37
CA GLY A 122 13.57 12.76 38.51
C GLY A 122 12.72 12.91 39.78
N VAL A 123 11.41 12.73 39.66
CA VAL A 123 10.46 12.90 40.78
C VAL A 123 10.85 11.92 41.89
N ARG A 124 11.31 12.44 43.02
CA ARG A 124 11.57 11.60 44.21
C ARG A 124 10.25 11.02 44.69
N PRO A 125 10.21 9.73 45.12
CA PRO A 125 8.98 9.03 45.42
C PRO A 125 8.15 9.76 46.47
N GLY A 126 6.86 9.93 46.19
CA GLY A 126 5.91 10.61 47.07
C GLY A 126 5.84 9.92 48.44
N ALA A 127 5.94 10.71 49.50
CA ALA A 127 5.79 10.20 50.85
C ALA A 127 4.36 9.66 51.06
N ARG A 128 4.24 8.49 51.70
CA ARG A 128 3.00 7.77 52.07
C ARG A 128 2.30 7.00 50.94
N GLY A 129 2.95 5.94 50.45
CA GLY A 129 2.27 4.67 50.17
C GLY A 129 1.13 4.68 49.15
N ARG A 130 1.18 5.56 48.15
CA ARG A 130 0.28 5.51 46.99
C ARG A 130 0.96 4.74 45.85
N PRO A 131 0.23 3.88 45.12
CA PRO A 131 0.77 3.23 43.94
C PRO A 131 1.00 4.25 42.79
N LEU A 132 2.07 4.02 42.02
CA LEU A 132 2.71 5.02 41.16
C LEU A 132 1.92 5.33 39.88
N LEU A 133 1.23 4.33 39.31
CA LEU A 133 0.42 4.49 38.10
C LEU A 133 -0.73 5.46 38.33
N GLU A 134 -1.32 5.40 39.51
CA GLU A 134 -2.44 6.21 39.96
C GLU A 134 -2.03 7.66 40.25
N GLU A 135 -0.74 7.96 40.43
CA GLU A 135 -0.23 9.33 40.50
C GLU A 135 0.03 9.88 39.08
N ALA A 136 0.79 9.15 38.26
CA ALA A 136 1.07 9.51 36.87
C ALA A 136 -0.20 9.65 36.01
N PHE A 137 -1.20 8.78 36.20
CA PHE A 137 -2.49 8.87 35.52
C PHE A 137 -3.25 10.15 35.89
N ARG A 138 -3.28 10.54 37.17
CA ARG A 138 -3.93 11.79 37.61
C ARG A 138 -3.21 13.03 37.09
N GLU A 139 -1.89 12.99 36.97
CA GLU A 139 -1.09 14.05 36.34
C GLU A 139 -1.45 14.17 34.85
N ALA A 140 -1.38 13.08 34.10
CA ALA A 140 -1.75 13.03 32.68
C ALA A 140 -3.20 13.47 32.41
N VAL A 141 -4.16 13.08 33.27
CA VAL A 141 -5.56 13.53 33.21
C VAL A 141 -5.66 15.06 33.38
N ARG A 142 -4.99 15.63 34.39
CA ARG A 142 -5.01 17.08 34.64
C ARG A 142 -4.37 17.85 33.50
N GLU A 143 -3.23 17.38 32.98
CA GLU A 143 -2.57 18.02 31.84
C GLU A 143 -3.45 17.99 30.60
N ALA A 144 -4.05 16.86 30.25
CA ALA A 144 -4.92 16.74 29.08
C ALA A 144 -6.11 17.70 29.17
N ILE A 145 -6.87 17.64 30.27
CA ILE A 145 -8.09 18.46 30.44
C ILE A 145 -7.76 19.96 30.51
N ARG A 146 -6.65 20.35 31.15
CA ARG A 146 -6.23 21.76 31.22
C ARG A 146 -5.71 22.30 29.89
N SER A 147 -4.84 21.56 29.20
CA SER A 147 -4.23 22.02 27.95
C SER A 147 -5.16 21.92 26.75
N GLY A 148 -6.19 21.06 26.79
CA GLY A 148 -7.01 20.71 25.63
C GLY A 148 -6.32 19.79 24.63
N GLU A 149 -5.09 19.37 24.89
CA GLU A 149 -4.31 18.43 24.08
C GLU A 149 -4.49 16.98 24.56
N ARG A 150 -4.02 16.01 23.79
CA ARG A 150 -3.95 14.61 24.23
C ARG A 150 -2.75 14.35 25.11
N ARG A 151 -2.83 13.26 25.88
CA ARG A 151 -1.75 12.73 26.72
C ARG A 151 -1.67 11.20 26.58
N LEU A 152 -0.48 10.63 26.69
CA LEU A 152 -0.21 9.20 26.44
C LEU A 152 0.46 8.54 27.63
N LEU A 153 -0.13 7.48 28.18
CA LEU A 153 0.45 6.71 29.27
C LEU A 153 0.57 5.23 28.89
N LEU A 154 1.79 4.71 28.93
CA LEU A 154 2.10 3.30 28.76
C LEU A 154 2.37 2.69 30.14
N ALA A 155 1.58 1.68 30.54
CA ALA A 155 1.79 0.91 31.76
C ALA A 155 2.35 -0.48 31.43
N ALA A 156 3.48 -0.83 32.03
CA ALA A 156 4.19 -2.09 31.83
C ALA A 156 4.23 -2.91 33.12
N GLY A 157 3.75 -4.15 33.05
CA GLY A 157 3.75 -5.11 34.16
C GLY A 157 2.45 -5.92 34.23
N GLU A 158 2.39 -6.91 35.12
CA GLU A 158 1.16 -7.67 35.36
C GLU A 158 0.06 -6.78 35.98
N GLY A 159 -1.19 -6.99 35.53
CA GLY A 159 -2.33 -6.17 35.94
C GLY A 159 -2.38 -4.77 35.31
N SER A 160 -1.55 -4.46 34.29
CA SER A 160 -1.51 -3.13 33.67
C SER A 160 -2.84 -2.74 33.00
N LEU A 161 -3.48 -3.68 32.29
CA LEU A 161 -4.79 -3.47 31.67
C LEU A 161 -5.89 -3.25 32.71
N GLU A 162 -5.93 -4.10 33.74
CA GLU A 162 -6.85 -4.07 34.88
C GLU A 162 -6.80 -2.71 35.61
N ARG A 163 -5.59 -2.22 35.90
CA ARG A 163 -5.38 -0.93 36.58
C ARG A 163 -5.74 0.25 35.68
N LEU A 164 -5.35 0.23 34.41
CA LEU A 164 -5.71 1.29 33.46
C LEU A 164 -7.23 1.38 33.28
N ALA A 165 -7.92 0.25 33.10
CA ALA A 165 -9.38 0.21 32.99
C ALA A 165 -10.09 0.67 34.27
N SER A 166 -9.59 0.26 35.44
CA SER A 166 -10.17 0.65 36.74
C SER A 166 -9.86 2.10 37.18
N LEU A 167 -9.06 2.86 36.41
CA LEU A 167 -8.83 4.29 36.61
C LEU A 167 -9.70 5.20 35.70
N LEU A 168 -10.41 4.64 34.72
CA LEU A 168 -11.22 5.43 33.77
C LEU A 168 -12.40 6.17 34.42
N TRP A 169 -12.85 5.75 35.60
CA TRP A 169 -13.84 6.52 36.38
C TRP A 169 -13.27 7.81 36.96
N GLU A 170 -11.96 7.88 37.28
CA GLU A 170 -11.33 9.12 37.74
C GLU A 170 -11.27 10.14 36.59
N TYR A 171 -10.90 9.69 35.39
CA TYR A 171 -10.96 10.53 34.20
C TYR A 171 -12.40 11.00 33.91
N GLY A 172 -13.39 10.11 33.96
CA GLY A 172 -14.80 10.48 33.79
C GLY A 172 -15.33 11.47 34.85
N LYS A 173 -14.80 11.40 36.08
CA LYS A 173 -15.11 12.34 37.16
C LYS A 173 -14.53 13.73 36.89
N GLU A 174 -13.24 13.82 36.56
CA GLU A 174 -12.59 15.11 36.24
C GLU A 174 -13.16 15.73 34.94
N LEU A 175 -13.60 14.90 33.99
CA LEU A 175 -14.27 15.30 32.75
C LEU A 175 -15.74 15.73 32.95
N GLY A 176 -16.34 15.46 34.12
CA GLY A 176 -17.73 15.79 34.45
C GLY A 176 -18.81 14.99 33.69
N ARG A 177 -18.43 13.94 32.95
CA ARG A 177 -19.35 13.10 32.15
C ARG A 177 -18.76 11.71 31.90
N ARG A 178 -19.60 10.74 31.55
CA ARG A 178 -19.14 9.44 31.06
C ARG A 178 -18.24 9.62 29.83
N PRO A 179 -16.99 9.12 29.83
CA PRO A 179 -16.12 9.16 28.67
C PRO A 179 -16.48 8.04 27.69
N SER A 180 -16.25 8.30 26.41
CA SER A 180 -16.27 7.30 25.33
C SER A 180 -14.89 6.65 25.22
N VAL A 181 -14.84 5.33 25.29
CA VAL A 181 -13.61 4.53 25.36
C VAL A 181 -13.57 3.55 24.20
N LEU A 182 -12.53 3.62 23.38
CA LEU A 182 -12.21 2.59 22.39
C LEU A 182 -11.20 1.62 23.00
N TYR A 183 -11.60 0.36 23.18
CA TYR A 183 -10.71 -0.71 23.60
C TYR A 183 -10.29 -1.59 22.41
N SER A 184 -8.99 -1.90 22.30
CA SER A 184 -8.47 -2.74 21.21
C SER A 184 -7.36 -3.69 21.68
N ALA A 185 -7.45 -4.95 21.24
CA ALA A 185 -6.53 -6.04 21.56
C ALA A 185 -6.56 -7.11 20.43
N ASP A 186 -5.83 -8.21 20.56
CA ASP A 186 -5.97 -9.35 19.64
C ASP A 186 -7.27 -10.11 19.85
N TYR A 187 -7.85 -10.61 18.76
CA TYR A 187 -9.01 -11.50 18.77
C TYR A 187 -8.59 -12.95 19.07
N ASP A 188 -9.13 -13.52 20.15
CA ASP A 188 -8.94 -14.93 20.48
C ASP A 188 -9.95 -15.80 19.74
N ARG A 189 -9.46 -16.50 18.71
CA ARG A 189 -10.22 -17.49 17.95
C ARG A 189 -10.72 -18.69 18.78
N ARG A 190 -10.30 -18.84 20.05
CA ARG A 190 -10.80 -19.87 20.96
C ARG A 190 -12.04 -19.46 21.76
N SER A 191 -12.13 -18.19 22.18
CA SER A 191 -13.33 -17.66 22.85
C SER A 191 -14.33 -17.06 21.86
N GLY A 192 -13.86 -16.65 20.67
CA GLY A 192 -14.67 -15.92 19.69
C GLY A 192 -14.73 -14.41 19.94
N GLU A 193 -13.85 -13.87 20.79
CA GLU A 193 -13.91 -12.49 21.28
C GLU A 193 -12.54 -11.79 21.30
N VAL A 194 -12.55 -10.46 21.43
CA VAL A 194 -11.34 -9.65 21.66
C VAL A 194 -10.83 -9.88 23.09
N ARG A 195 -9.54 -10.18 23.26
CA ARG A 195 -8.94 -10.45 24.58
C ARG A 195 -9.19 -9.31 25.56
N GLY A 196 -9.50 -9.65 26.80
CA GLY A 196 -9.73 -8.67 27.87
C GLY A 196 -10.98 -7.81 27.71
N ALA A 197 -11.76 -7.93 26.63
CA ALA A 197 -12.95 -7.12 26.42
C ALA A 197 -13.97 -7.27 27.54
N ASP A 198 -14.22 -8.51 27.96
CA ASP A 198 -15.13 -8.87 29.05
C ASP A 198 -14.67 -8.32 30.42
N LEU A 199 -13.35 -8.30 30.68
CA LEU A 199 -12.72 -7.68 31.85
C LEU A 199 -12.88 -6.14 31.83
N VAL A 200 -12.55 -5.50 30.69
CA VAL A 200 -12.66 -4.05 30.51
C VAL A 200 -14.13 -3.62 30.59
N ALA A 201 -15.07 -4.39 30.05
CA ALA A 201 -16.50 -4.15 30.16
C ALA A 201 -16.98 -4.20 31.62
N LYS A 202 -16.52 -5.18 32.41
CA LYS A 202 -16.82 -5.30 33.85
C LYS A 202 -16.24 -4.13 34.66
N LEU A 203 -14.99 -3.73 34.40
CA LEU A 203 -14.32 -2.63 35.12
C LEU A 203 -14.81 -1.23 34.71
N THR A 204 -15.32 -1.07 33.49
CA THR A 204 -15.85 0.21 32.98
C THR A 204 -17.38 0.33 33.04
N ALA A 205 -18.05 -0.71 33.57
CA ALA A 205 -19.50 -0.77 33.71
C ALA A 205 -20.06 0.44 34.47
N GLY A 206 -21.00 1.16 33.85
CA GLY A 206 -21.66 2.30 34.45
C GLY A 206 -20.84 3.59 34.58
N CYS A 207 -19.51 3.57 34.35
CA CYS A 207 -18.69 4.78 34.32
C CYS A 207 -18.36 5.25 32.89
N CYS A 208 -18.18 4.35 31.92
CA CYS A 208 -17.83 4.68 30.53
C CYS A 208 -18.91 4.28 29.51
N SER A 209 -18.74 4.73 28.26
CA SER A 209 -19.34 4.13 27.06
C SER A 209 -18.24 3.41 26.29
N LEU A 210 -18.27 2.07 26.30
CA LEU A 210 -17.23 1.22 25.73
C LEU A 210 -17.53 0.83 24.28
N THR A 211 -16.53 0.93 23.41
CA THR A 211 -16.48 0.31 22.08
C THR A 211 -15.32 -0.70 22.08
N VAL A 212 -15.56 -1.94 21.66
CA VAL A 212 -14.53 -2.99 21.58
C VAL A 212 -14.22 -3.28 20.11
N LEU A 213 -12.94 -3.32 19.73
CA LEU A 213 -12.52 -3.52 18.35
C LEU A 213 -11.22 -4.34 18.25
N ASP A 214 -11.24 -5.41 17.47
CA ASP A 214 -10.05 -6.18 17.08
C ASP A 214 -9.07 -5.29 16.27
N PHE A 215 -7.77 -5.43 16.49
CA PHE A 215 -6.75 -4.82 15.64
C PHE A 215 -6.94 -5.16 14.15
N ASP A 216 -7.41 -6.36 13.79
CA ASP A 216 -7.69 -6.72 12.38
C ASP A 216 -8.85 -5.91 11.76
N ARG A 217 -9.66 -5.20 12.58
CA ARG A 217 -10.79 -4.35 12.17
C ARG A 217 -10.54 -2.86 12.43
N SER A 218 -9.28 -2.45 12.64
CA SER A 218 -8.90 -1.08 13.03
C SER A 218 -9.30 0.03 12.05
N ASP A 219 -9.69 -0.29 10.81
CA ASP A 219 -10.27 0.67 9.86
C ASP A 219 -11.70 1.09 10.19
N GLU A 220 -12.48 0.29 10.92
CA GLU A 220 -13.84 0.68 11.33
C GLU A 220 -13.81 1.87 12.31
N ALA A 221 -12.74 2.02 13.08
CA ALA A 221 -12.58 3.13 14.01
C ALA A 221 -12.34 4.50 13.31
N VAL A 222 -11.97 4.52 12.03
CA VAL A 222 -11.50 5.74 11.33
C VAL A 222 -12.54 6.87 11.31
N GLY A 223 -13.84 6.55 11.25
CA GLY A 223 -14.91 7.54 11.28
C GLY A 223 -15.24 8.07 12.69
N GLY A 224 -15.10 7.23 13.72
CA GLY A 224 -15.52 7.55 15.09
C GLY A 224 -14.55 8.49 15.82
N THR A 225 -14.96 9.00 16.98
CA THR A 225 -14.14 9.89 17.83
C THR A 225 -14.37 9.57 19.30
N TRP A 226 -13.33 9.14 20.01
CA TRP A 226 -13.42 8.75 21.43
C TRP A 226 -12.72 9.76 22.35
N ASP A 227 -12.97 9.64 23.65
CA ASP A 227 -12.27 10.38 24.70
C ASP A 227 -11.02 9.62 25.19
N VAL A 228 -11.02 8.30 25.08
CA VAL A 228 -9.90 7.43 25.45
C VAL A 228 -9.70 6.33 24.41
N LEU A 229 -8.44 6.07 24.05
CA LEU A 229 -8.00 4.78 23.49
C LEU A 229 -7.35 3.98 24.60
N LEU A 230 -7.76 2.72 24.79
CA LEU A 230 -7.07 1.73 25.62
C LEU A 230 -6.67 0.57 24.71
N ALA A 231 -5.37 0.34 24.53
CA ALA A 231 -4.87 -0.75 23.68
C ALA A 231 -3.92 -1.69 24.42
N ASP A 232 -4.18 -2.99 24.35
CA ASP A 232 -3.25 -4.04 24.79
C ASP A 232 -2.25 -4.31 23.65
N LEU A 233 -0.98 -3.97 23.86
CA LEU A 233 0.10 -4.18 22.90
C LEU A 233 0.99 -5.38 23.25
N GLY A 234 0.57 -6.20 24.23
CA GLY A 234 1.32 -7.34 24.72
C GLY A 234 1.51 -8.43 23.67
N ARG A 235 0.42 -8.84 23.01
CA ARG A 235 0.42 -9.94 22.02
C ARG A 235 0.40 -9.48 20.57
N GLN A 236 -0.16 -8.31 20.28
CA GLN A 236 -0.25 -7.76 18.93
C GLN A 236 0.22 -6.30 18.94
N MET A 237 1.05 -5.94 17.96
CA MET A 237 1.48 -4.56 17.77
C MET A 237 1.76 -4.34 16.29
N ARG A 238 1.00 -3.45 15.64
CA ARG A 238 1.18 -3.13 14.22
C ARG A 238 1.17 -1.63 14.02
N ALA A 239 2.15 -1.16 13.27
CA ALA A 239 2.38 0.26 12.99
C ALA A 239 1.17 0.92 12.30
N ASN A 240 0.48 0.20 11.41
CA ASN A 240 -0.74 0.67 10.75
C ASN A 240 -1.88 0.92 11.76
N ASP A 241 -2.06 0.02 12.72
CA ASP A 241 -3.20 0.07 13.66
C ASP A 241 -2.97 1.13 14.74
N LEU A 242 -1.72 1.27 15.21
CA LEU A 242 -1.33 2.39 16.07
C LEU A 242 -1.55 3.73 15.36
N GLY A 243 -1.17 3.83 14.08
CA GLY A 243 -1.47 5.00 13.24
C GLY A 243 -2.97 5.32 13.19
N ARG A 244 -3.81 4.30 12.97
CA ARG A 244 -5.27 4.42 12.94
C ARG A 244 -5.86 4.86 14.28
N LEU A 245 -5.63 4.07 15.32
CA LEU A 245 -6.34 4.15 16.59
C LEU A 245 -5.98 5.43 17.36
N VAL A 246 -4.70 5.84 17.36
CA VAL A 246 -4.23 7.03 18.10
C VAL A 246 -4.85 8.33 17.56
N GLU A 247 -5.07 8.44 16.25
CA GLU A 247 -5.77 9.59 15.65
C GLU A 247 -7.27 9.67 15.98
N THR A 248 -7.87 8.61 16.52
CA THR A 248 -9.31 8.61 16.83
C THR A 248 -9.66 9.37 18.13
N VAL A 249 -8.68 9.55 19.02
CA VAL A 249 -8.81 10.26 20.30
C VAL A 249 -8.88 11.77 20.07
N ARG A 250 -9.76 12.46 20.82
CA ARG A 250 -9.90 13.93 20.80
C ARG A 250 -8.98 14.65 21.79
N GLY A 251 -8.83 15.96 21.64
CA GLY A 251 -8.13 16.84 22.57
C GLY A 251 -8.75 16.80 23.97
N GLY A 252 -7.90 16.85 25.01
CA GLY A 252 -8.27 16.51 26.39
C GLY A 252 -8.40 15.01 26.67
N GLY A 253 -8.23 14.16 25.66
CA GLY A 253 -8.34 12.71 25.74
C GLY A 253 -7.03 11.98 26.02
N LEU A 254 -7.16 10.69 26.34
CA LEU A 254 -6.04 9.82 26.75
C LEU A 254 -5.74 8.72 25.72
N VAL A 255 -4.45 8.43 25.55
CA VAL A 255 -3.96 7.25 24.82
C VAL A 255 -3.27 6.33 25.82
N LEU A 256 -3.91 5.23 26.17
CA LEU A 256 -3.46 4.30 27.19
C LEU A 256 -2.98 3.00 26.55
N PHE A 257 -1.74 2.61 26.84
CA PHE A 257 -1.16 1.36 26.35
C PHE A 257 -0.87 0.43 27.52
N ALA A 258 -1.44 -0.77 27.48
CA ALA A 258 -1.12 -1.86 28.40
C ALA A 258 -0.09 -2.79 27.74
N ILE A 259 0.97 -3.14 28.46
CA ILE A 259 1.89 -4.23 28.09
C ILE A 259 2.29 -5.06 29.33
N PRO A 260 2.79 -6.30 29.14
CA PRO A 260 3.57 -7.01 30.14
C PRO A 260 4.82 -6.21 30.56
N GLY A 261 5.49 -6.61 31.64
CA GLY A 261 6.72 -5.97 32.10
C GLY A 261 7.75 -5.77 30.99
N LEU A 262 8.50 -4.65 31.03
CA LEU A 262 9.35 -4.23 29.92
C LEU A 262 10.34 -5.31 29.47
N ARG A 263 10.86 -6.11 30.42
CA ARG A 263 11.76 -7.24 30.12
C ARG A 263 11.04 -8.33 29.34
N THR A 264 9.88 -8.77 29.82
CA THR A 264 9.02 -9.81 29.20
C THR A 264 8.50 -9.36 27.84
N TRP A 265 8.08 -8.10 27.70
CA TRP A 265 7.60 -7.58 26.43
C TRP A 265 8.72 -7.37 25.40
N LEU A 266 9.95 -7.10 25.81
CA LEU A 266 11.10 -7.01 24.88
C LEU A 266 11.72 -8.37 24.52
N SER A 267 11.51 -9.42 25.33
CA SER A 267 11.95 -10.79 25.05
C SER A 267 10.94 -11.63 24.28
N THR A 268 9.66 -11.24 24.24
CA THR A 268 8.59 -11.94 23.51
C THR A 268 8.27 -11.25 22.18
N LEU A 269 7.94 -12.05 21.15
CA LEU A 269 7.44 -11.53 19.88
C LEU A 269 5.92 -11.33 19.92
N THR A 270 5.45 -10.28 19.26
CA THR A 270 4.02 -10.16 18.91
C THR A 270 3.67 -11.04 17.72
N TYR A 271 2.37 -11.30 17.51
CA TYR A 271 1.84 -12.03 16.34
C TYR A 271 2.21 -11.40 14.99
N PHE A 272 2.54 -10.11 14.95
CA PHE A 272 3.10 -9.45 13.77
C PHE A 272 4.58 -9.81 13.59
N GLN A 273 5.38 -9.68 14.66
CA GLN A 273 6.82 -9.95 14.63
C GLN A 273 7.17 -11.42 14.37
N ALA A 274 6.40 -12.37 14.92
CA ALA A 274 6.56 -13.80 14.65
C ALA A 274 6.42 -14.12 13.15
N LYS A 275 5.54 -13.40 12.43
CA LYS A 275 5.37 -13.52 10.97
C LYS A 275 6.51 -12.90 10.15
N LEU A 276 7.46 -12.22 10.79
CA LEU A 276 8.70 -11.73 10.16
C LEU A 276 9.83 -12.76 10.19
N ALA A 277 9.71 -13.80 11.03
CA ALA A 277 10.55 -14.99 10.93
C ALA A 277 10.23 -15.69 9.59
N THR A 278 11.27 -16.04 8.86
CA THR A 278 11.16 -16.62 7.51
C THR A 278 12.38 -17.52 7.29
N PRO A 279 12.21 -18.82 7.01
CA PRO A 279 13.33 -19.73 6.82
C PRO A 279 14.35 -19.19 5.80
N PRO A 280 15.67 -19.31 6.02
CA PRO A 280 16.31 -20.09 7.09
C PRO A 280 16.26 -19.46 8.49
N TYR A 281 15.80 -18.22 8.64
CA TYR A 281 15.71 -17.52 9.92
C TYR A 281 14.53 -18.01 10.78
N SER A 282 14.68 -17.89 12.09
CA SER A 282 13.75 -18.27 13.14
C SER A 282 13.17 -17.04 13.86
N GLU A 283 12.29 -17.27 14.84
CA GLU A 283 11.79 -16.21 15.73
C GLU A 283 12.92 -15.60 16.60
N ALA A 284 13.98 -16.35 16.90
CA ALA A 284 15.12 -15.85 17.69
C ALA A 284 15.95 -14.79 16.95
N ASP A 285 15.85 -14.73 15.63
CA ASP A 285 16.57 -13.77 14.78
C ASP A 285 15.87 -12.40 14.66
N VAL A 286 14.62 -12.28 15.13
CA VAL A 286 13.79 -11.08 14.96
C VAL A 286 14.28 -9.93 15.86
N ARG A 287 14.62 -8.80 15.24
CA ARG A 287 15.54 -7.79 15.83
C ARG A 287 14.95 -6.94 16.96
N ASN A 288 13.62 -6.93 17.13
CA ASN A 288 12.87 -6.14 18.12
C ASN A 288 13.23 -4.63 18.14
N ARG A 289 13.66 -4.07 17.00
CA ARG A 289 13.99 -2.65 16.82
C ARG A 289 12.74 -1.77 16.86
N PHE A 290 11.59 -2.23 16.38
CA PHE A 290 10.34 -1.46 16.39
C PHE A 290 9.80 -1.22 17.82
N LYS A 291 9.81 -2.25 18.69
CA LYS A 291 9.50 -2.10 20.13
C LYS A 291 10.47 -1.13 20.82
N LYS A 292 11.78 -1.28 20.59
CA LYS A 292 12.82 -0.39 21.13
C LYS A 292 12.66 1.06 20.63
N ARG A 293 12.26 1.26 19.36
CA ARG A 293 11.92 2.59 18.81
C ARG A 293 10.73 3.21 19.54
N MET A 294 9.68 2.44 19.82
CA MET A 294 8.51 2.94 20.56
C MET A 294 8.91 3.51 21.92
N LEU A 295 9.70 2.77 22.70
CA LEU A 295 10.18 3.24 24.00
C LEU A 295 11.07 4.48 23.86
N LYS A 296 12.09 4.46 22.96
CA LYS A 296 12.98 5.60 22.69
C LYS A 296 12.24 6.86 22.23
N THR A 297 11.14 6.72 21.49
CA THR A 297 10.33 7.85 21.01
C THR A 297 9.37 8.37 22.08
N LEU A 298 8.85 7.51 22.96
CA LEU A 298 8.06 7.91 24.12
C LEU A 298 8.90 8.59 25.20
N GLU A 299 10.11 8.10 25.51
CA GLU A 299 11.03 8.74 26.46
C GLU A 299 11.47 10.16 26.05
N ARG A 300 11.35 10.52 24.76
CA ARG A 300 11.59 11.89 24.25
C ARG A 300 10.33 12.73 24.01
N ALA A 301 9.14 12.17 24.17
CA ALA A 301 7.88 12.85 23.83
C ALA A 301 7.33 13.66 25.02
N GLU A 302 7.06 14.94 24.79
CA GLU A 302 6.28 15.78 25.71
C GLU A 302 4.87 15.17 25.93
N GLY A 303 4.34 15.26 27.15
CA GLY A 303 3.00 14.75 27.47
C GLY A 303 2.86 13.23 27.32
N ALA A 304 3.96 12.49 27.43
CA ALA A 304 4.00 11.03 27.43
C ALA A 304 4.66 10.49 28.72
N TRP A 305 4.13 9.39 29.25
CA TRP A 305 4.63 8.66 30.41
C TRP A 305 4.76 7.16 30.13
N ILE A 306 5.79 6.55 30.73
CA ILE A 306 6.05 5.12 30.82
C ILE A 306 6.09 4.79 32.31
N VAL A 307 5.19 3.91 32.76
CA VAL A 307 5.12 3.43 34.14
C VAL A 307 5.51 1.96 34.16
N ASP A 308 6.66 1.64 34.75
CA ASP A 308 7.09 0.26 34.99
C ASP A 308 6.65 -0.16 36.39
N LEU A 309 5.62 -1.02 36.44
CA LEU A 309 5.02 -1.54 37.66
C LEU A 309 5.91 -2.58 38.37
N GLU A 310 6.86 -3.19 37.66
CA GLU A 310 7.79 -4.20 38.20
C GLU A 310 9.04 -3.55 38.80
N ALA A 311 9.56 -2.50 38.16
CA ALA A 311 10.68 -1.70 38.66
C ALA A 311 10.25 -0.64 39.68
N GLY A 312 8.98 -0.21 39.67
CA GLY A 312 8.53 0.94 40.45
C GLY A 312 9.06 2.27 39.89
N GLU A 313 9.23 2.36 38.57
CA GLU A 313 9.73 3.56 37.88
C GLU A 313 8.61 4.27 37.13
N VAL A 314 8.62 5.61 37.16
CA VAL A 314 7.87 6.46 36.22
C VAL A 314 8.89 7.27 35.43
N ARG A 315 8.81 7.19 34.10
CA ARG A 315 9.58 8.00 33.16
C ARG A 315 8.61 8.79 32.30
N GLY A 316 8.94 10.03 31.96
CA GLY A 316 8.07 10.86 31.13
C GLY A 316 8.59 12.29 31.06
N ASN A 317 8.03 13.05 30.13
CA ASN A 317 8.33 14.46 29.96
C ASN A 317 7.03 15.27 30.12
N PRO A 318 6.65 15.64 31.36
CA PRO A 318 5.39 16.34 31.62
C PRO A 318 5.33 17.66 30.88
N ARG A 319 4.15 18.05 30.41
CA ARG A 319 3.94 19.20 29.53
C ARG A 319 2.94 20.17 30.16
N GLU A 320 3.45 20.97 31.10
CA GLU A 320 2.72 22.11 31.66
C GLU A 320 2.42 23.14 30.57
N ILE A 321 1.12 23.40 30.36
CA ILE A 321 0.63 24.50 29.52
C ILE A 321 -0.36 25.28 30.39
N SER A 322 -0.15 26.58 30.49
CA SER A 322 -0.91 27.48 31.38
C SER A 322 -2.34 27.76 30.92
N GLU A 323 -2.60 27.64 29.62
CA GLU A 323 -3.88 28.00 28.99
C GLU A 323 -4.41 26.86 28.11
N ARG A 324 -5.73 26.72 28.07
CA ARG A 324 -6.40 25.69 27.27
C ARG A 324 -6.36 26.06 25.79
N ARG A 325 -5.75 25.21 24.98
CA ARG A 325 -5.75 25.32 23.52
C ARG A 325 -7.00 24.67 22.95
N GLU A 326 -7.66 25.38 22.04
CA GLU A 326 -8.76 24.86 21.23
C GLU A 326 -8.48 25.09 19.75
N THR A 327 -9.13 24.33 18.88
CA THR A 327 -9.09 24.55 17.43
C THR A 327 -9.88 25.83 17.11
N PRO A 328 -9.25 26.87 16.50
CA PRO A 328 -9.96 28.10 16.14
C PRO A 328 -11.09 27.83 15.15
N ARG A 329 -12.28 28.35 15.46
CA ARG A 329 -13.45 28.30 14.59
C ARG A 329 -13.64 29.64 13.87
N PRO A 330 -14.14 29.63 12.63
CA PRO A 330 -14.46 30.86 11.92
C PRO A 330 -15.71 31.54 12.48
N ASP A 331 -15.75 32.87 12.42
CA ASP A 331 -16.91 33.70 12.80
C ASP A 331 -17.71 34.10 11.55
N VAL A 332 -18.52 33.15 11.04
CA VAL A 332 -19.29 33.30 9.78
C VAL A 332 -20.67 32.65 9.91
N ASP A 333 -21.74 33.44 9.81
CA ASP A 333 -23.15 32.96 9.79
C ASP A 333 -23.78 32.90 8.37
N GLU A 334 -22.94 32.67 7.35
CA GLU A 334 -23.47 32.30 6.03
C GLU A 334 -23.88 30.82 5.99
N PRO A 335 -25.00 30.46 5.32
CA PRO A 335 -25.38 29.07 5.09
C PRO A 335 -24.26 28.25 4.44
N VAL A 336 -24.15 26.98 4.83
CA VAL A 336 -23.04 26.05 4.57
C VAL A 336 -21.72 26.47 5.24
N ARG A 337 -21.31 27.74 5.13
CA ARG A 337 -20.05 28.25 5.70
C ARG A 337 -20.01 28.12 7.22
N ARG A 338 -21.10 28.44 7.93
CA ARG A 338 -21.25 28.25 9.39
C ARG A 338 -21.10 26.81 9.89
N LEU A 339 -21.07 25.81 9.00
CA LEU A 339 -20.83 24.41 9.34
C LEU A 339 -19.34 24.03 9.32
N ALA A 340 -18.46 24.93 8.89
CA ALA A 340 -17.02 24.76 8.93
C ALA A 340 -16.48 24.86 10.37
N LEU A 341 -15.53 23.98 10.72
CA LEU A 341 -14.90 23.97 12.05
C LEU A 341 -13.57 24.74 12.11
N THR A 342 -13.01 25.13 10.96
CA THR A 342 -11.74 25.88 10.84
C THR A 342 -11.78 26.82 9.64
N GLU A 343 -10.95 27.87 9.66
CA GLU A 343 -10.75 28.77 8.51
C GLU A 343 -10.30 28.00 7.26
N GLU A 344 -9.40 27.02 7.40
CA GLU A 344 -8.95 26.16 6.30
C GLU A 344 -10.09 25.34 5.66
N GLN A 345 -11.22 25.11 6.36
CA GLN A 345 -12.42 24.51 5.77
C GLN A 345 -13.24 25.52 4.96
N LEU A 346 -13.29 26.79 5.39
CA LEU A 346 -13.84 27.87 4.56
C LEU A 346 -12.99 28.10 3.31
N GLU A 347 -11.67 28.13 3.41
CA GLU A 347 -10.76 28.22 2.25
C GLU A 347 -11.06 27.12 1.20
N VAL A 348 -11.36 25.89 1.64
CA VAL A 348 -11.76 24.79 0.74
C VAL A 348 -13.13 25.04 0.11
N ILE A 349 -14.11 25.51 0.88
CA ILE A 349 -15.46 25.85 0.38
C ILE A 349 -15.37 26.98 -0.65
N ASP A 350 -14.62 28.05 -0.35
CA ASP A 350 -14.49 29.23 -1.19
C ASP A 350 -13.57 29.01 -2.40
N ALA A 351 -12.55 28.16 -2.30
CA ALA A 351 -11.76 27.73 -3.46
C ALA A 351 -12.60 26.95 -4.47
N VAL A 352 -13.58 26.17 -4.00
CA VAL A 352 -14.54 25.40 -4.83
C VAL A 352 -15.67 26.30 -5.35
N ASP A 353 -16.21 27.19 -4.53
CA ASP A 353 -17.21 28.20 -4.92
C ASP A 353 -16.62 29.18 -5.96
N GLY A 354 -15.35 29.54 -5.84
CA GLY A 354 -14.60 30.37 -6.78
C GLY A 354 -14.26 29.70 -8.12
N VAL A 355 -14.58 28.41 -8.32
CA VAL A 355 -14.35 27.73 -9.62
C VAL A 355 -15.37 28.19 -10.66
N GLY A 356 -14.88 28.87 -11.68
CA GLY A 356 -15.67 29.28 -12.85
C GLY A 356 -16.12 28.10 -13.72
N ARG A 357 -16.44 28.37 -14.99
CA ARG A 357 -17.02 27.37 -15.93
C ARG A 357 -16.15 26.13 -16.19
N ARG A 358 -14.87 26.13 -15.82
CA ARG A 358 -13.95 24.98 -15.82
C ARG A 358 -12.81 25.26 -14.83
N GLY A 359 -12.35 24.25 -14.10
CA GLY A 359 -11.21 24.38 -13.20
C GLY A 359 -10.95 23.13 -12.36
N VAL A 360 -9.83 23.13 -11.65
CA VAL A 360 -9.40 22.06 -10.74
C VAL A 360 -9.17 22.66 -9.37
N VAL A 361 -9.68 22.03 -8.32
CA VAL A 361 -9.28 22.31 -6.92
C VAL A 361 -8.57 21.07 -6.39
N VAL A 362 -7.46 21.28 -5.70
CA VAL A 362 -6.78 20.20 -4.99
C VAL A 362 -6.66 20.55 -3.52
N VAL A 363 -7.33 19.77 -2.68
CA VAL A 363 -7.35 19.87 -1.23
C VAL A 363 -6.33 18.89 -0.68
N THR A 364 -5.26 19.42 -0.09
CA THR A 364 -4.14 18.62 0.42
C THR A 364 -4.02 18.78 1.92
N ALA A 365 -4.03 17.69 2.68
CA ALA A 365 -3.94 17.78 4.14
C ALA A 365 -3.39 16.49 4.75
N ASN A 366 -3.05 16.55 6.03
CA ASN A 366 -2.90 15.33 6.83
C ASN A 366 -4.28 14.67 7.09
N ARG A 367 -4.31 13.63 7.92
CA ARG A 367 -5.57 13.03 8.40
C ARG A 367 -6.14 13.82 9.59
N GLY A 368 -7.41 13.59 9.94
CA GLY A 368 -8.08 14.36 11.00
C GLY A 368 -8.32 15.85 10.71
N ARG A 369 -8.11 16.32 9.47
CA ARG A 369 -8.27 17.75 9.07
C ARG A 369 -9.65 18.08 8.46
N GLY A 370 -10.49 17.08 8.23
CA GLY A 370 -11.86 17.28 7.74
C GLY A 370 -12.01 17.55 6.23
N LYS A 371 -11.02 17.21 5.40
CA LYS A 371 -11.08 17.38 3.93
C LYS A 371 -12.41 16.93 3.31
N SER A 372 -12.85 15.71 3.65
CA SER A 372 -14.07 15.08 3.15
C SER A 372 -15.32 15.87 3.55
N ALA A 373 -15.35 16.40 4.78
CA ALA A 373 -16.45 17.23 5.26
C ALA A 373 -16.52 18.56 4.48
N ALA A 374 -15.39 19.27 4.34
CA ALA A 374 -15.33 20.50 3.57
C ALA A 374 -15.69 20.30 2.08
N CYS A 375 -15.27 19.18 1.47
CA CYS A 375 -15.66 18.84 0.10
C CYS A 375 -17.17 18.55 -0.04
N GLY A 376 -17.78 17.91 0.97
CA GLY A 376 -19.23 17.68 1.02
C GLY A 376 -20.02 18.99 1.14
N LEU A 377 -19.60 19.86 2.08
CA LEU A 377 -20.15 21.21 2.25
C LEU A 377 -20.03 22.03 0.95
N ALA A 378 -18.85 22.10 0.35
CA ALA A 378 -18.61 22.84 -0.89
C ALA A 378 -19.48 22.36 -2.06
N LEU A 379 -19.70 21.05 -2.18
CA LEU A 379 -20.62 20.49 -3.17
C LEU A 379 -22.09 20.85 -2.89
N SER A 380 -22.51 20.86 -1.61
CA SER A 380 -23.86 21.28 -1.23
C SER A 380 -24.15 22.73 -1.65
N LEU A 381 -23.18 23.64 -1.49
CA LEU A 381 -23.29 25.05 -1.86
C LEU A 381 -23.46 25.22 -3.38
N LEU A 382 -22.63 24.53 -4.19
CA LEU A 382 -22.73 24.57 -5.66
C LEU A 382 -24.05 23.97 -6.20
N ILE A 383 -24.67 23.04 -5.46
CA ILE A 383 -26.01 22.50 -5.76
C ILE A 383 -27.11 23.50 -5.40
N GLY A 384 -27.05 24.14 -4.23
CA GLY A 384 -28.01 25.17 -3.82
C GLY A 384 -28.00 26.40 -4.73
N GLN A 385 -26.81 26.86 -5.11
CA GLN A 385 -26.59 27.87 -6.16
C GLN A 385 -27.01 27.41 -7.57
N ARG A 386 -27.48 26.17 -7.75
CA ARG A 386 -27.95 25.56 -9.01
C ARG A 386 -26.89 25.47 -10.13
N ARG A 387 -25.61 25.63 -9.80
CA ARG A 387 -24.46 25.57 -10.74
C ARG A 387 -24.11 24.15 -11.15
N VAL A 388 -24.40 23.18 -10.30
CA VAL A 388 -24.19 21.73 -10.53
C VAL A 388 -25.55 21.02 -10.50
N ARG A 389 -25.83 20.18 -11.51
CA ARG A 389 -27.04 19.32 -11.54
C ARG A 389 -26.69 17.84 -11.54
N ARG A 390 -25.52 17.48 -12.08
CA ARG A 390 -24.95 16.13 -12.00
C ARG A 390 -23.55 16.23 -11.42
N ALA A 391 -23.32 15.53 -10.31
CA ALA A 391 -21.99 15.32 -9.75
C ALA A 391 -21.68 13.82 -9.61
N VAL A 392 -20.39 13.49 -9.59
CA VAL A 392 -19.89 12.17 -9.24
C VAL A 392 -19.03 12.28 -7.99
N LEU A 393 -19.24 11.37 -7.04
CA LEU A 393 -18.37 11.12 -5.91
C LEU A 393 -17.59 9.83 -6.16
N THR A 394 -16.28 9.83 -5.93
CA THR A 394 -15.45 8.63 -6.05
C THR A 394 -14.29 8.64 -5.07
N ALA A 395 -13.88 7.46 -4.63
CA ALA A 395 -12.82 7.23 -3.66
C ALA A 395 -12.17 5.85 -3.89
N PRO A 396 -10.96 5.58 -3.39
CA PRO A 396 -10.33 4.25 -3.50
C PRO A 396 -11.09 3.16 -2.74
N GLN A 397 -11.90 3.51 -1.73
CA GLN A 397 -12.82 2.62 -1.01
C GLN A 397 -14.14 3.39 -0.76
N PRO A 398 -15.33 2.80 -1.02
CA PRO A 398 -16.63 3.48 -0.84
C PRO A 398 -16.87 4.03 0.57
N GLN A 399 -16.34 3.36 1.60
CA GLN A 399 -16.43 3.74 3.01
C GLN A 399 -15.93 5.18 3.26
N GLY A 400 -14.90 5.63 2.53
CA GLY A 400 -14.36 6.99 2.67
C GLY A 400 -15.36 8.09 2.28
N LEU A 401 -16.38 7.77 1.49
CA LEU A 401 -17.40 8.72 1.05
C LEU A 401 -18.56 8.87 2.05
N LEU A 402 -18.56 8.15 3.18
CA LEU A 402 -19.58 8.28 4.22
C LEU A 402 -19.61 9.71 4.79
N THR A 403 -18.49 10.20 5.33
CA THR A 403 -18.39 11.57 5.88
C THR A 403 -18.63 12.64 4.82
N LEU A 404 -18.18 12.43 3.57
CA LEU A 404 -18.43 13.37 2.48
C LEU A 404 -19.93 13.46 2.16
N THR A 405 -20.62 12.32 2.09
CA THR A 405 -22.07 12.26 1.86
C THR A 405 -22.85 12.88 3.03
N GLU A 406 -22.44 12.60 4.26
CA GLU A 406 -23.06 13.17 5.47
C GLU A 406 -22.98 14.71 5.50
N PHE A 407 -21.81 15.29 5.19
CA PHE A 407 -21.65 16.74 5.17
C PHE A 407 -22.30 17.39 3.94
N LEU A 408 -22.37 16.69 2.80
CA LEU A 408 -23.22 17.07 1.67
C LEU A 408 -24.70 17.14 2.09
N GLU A 409 -25.22 16.16 2.83
CA GLU A 409 -26.58 16.22 3.36
C GLU A 409 -26.79 17.38 4.35
N ARG A 410 -25.88 17.55 5.32
CA ARG A 410 -25.94 18.63 6.33
C ARG A 410 -26.00 20.00 5.65
N GLY A 411 -25.11 20.27 4.70
CA GLY A 411 -25.08 21.54 3.97
C GLY A 411 -26.25 21.74 2.99
N LEU A 412 -26.90 20.67 2.51
CA LEU A 412 -28.15 20.80 1.74
C LEU A 412 -29.33 21.18 2.65
N ARG A 413 -29.47 20.52 3.82
CA ARG A 413 -30.52 20.85 4.81
C ARG A 413 -30.37 22.27 5.37
N ASP A 414 -29.14 22.72 5.61
CA ASP A 414 -28.83 24.08 6.07
C ASP A 414 -29.19 25.18 5.04
N GLN A 415 -29.31 24.83 3.76
CA GLN A 415 -29.85 25.68 2.69
C GLN A 415 -31.36 25.47 2.45
N GLY A 416 -32.05 24.70 3.30
CA GLY A 416 -33.48 24.37 3.16
C GLY A 416 -33.80 23.37 2.04
N ILE A 417 -32.81 22.58 1.58
CA ILE A 417 -32.97 21.59 0.50
C ILE A 417 -32.92 20.19 1.12
N GLU A 418 -34.07 19.53 1.26
CA GLU A 418 -34.10 18.19 1.86
C GLU A 418 -33.50 17.13 0.89
N PRO A 419 -32.42 16.41 1.27
CA PRO A 419 -31.80 15.40 0.43
C PRO A 419 -32.43 14.01 0.65
N ARG A 420 -32.57 13.24 -0.43
CA ARG A 420 -32.88 11.81 -0.36
C ARG A 420 -31.66 11.00 -0.78
N VAL A 421 -31.07 10.29 0.18
CA VAL A 421 -29.98 9.33 -0.09
C VAL A 421 -30.56 7.95 -0.44
N VAL A 422 -29.95 7.30 -1.43
CA VAL A 422 -30.15 5.89 -1.74
C VAL A 422 -28.95 5.14 -1.18
N VAL A 423 -29.18 4.35 -0.13
CA VAL A 423 -28.18 3.50 0.52
C VAL A 423 -28.37 2.05 0.05
N ARG A 424 -27.28 1.32 -0.12
CA ARG A 424 -27.26 -0.11 -0.39
C ARG A 424 -26.10 -0.73 0.38
N ASP A 425 -26.34 -1.85 1.07
CA ASP A 425 -25.31 -2.60 1.80
C ASP A 425 -24.51 -1.71 2.79
N GLY A 426 -25.22 -0.79 3.46
CA GLY A 426 -24.67 0.22 4.38
C GLY A 426 -23.98 1.43 3.72
N LEU A 427 -23.81 1.44 2.39
CA LEU A 427 -23.04 2.43 1.66
C LEU A 427 -23.90 3.34 0.76
N PRO A 428 -23.62 4.66 0.69
CA PRO A 428 -24.35 5.57 -0.19
C PRO A 428 -24.08 5.25 -1.66
N GLN A 429 -25.13 5.20 -2.46
CA GLN A 429 -25.08 4.97 -3.92
C GLN A 429 -25.44 6.24 -4.71
N ARG A 430 -26.35 7.06 -4.17
CA ARG A 430 -26.83 8.28 -4.81
C ARG A 430 -27.41 9.25 -3.78
N VAL A 431 -27.21 10.56 -4.00
CA VAL A 431 -27.99 11.63 -3.35
C VAL A 431 -28.86 12.32 -4.39
N LEU A 432 -30.13 12.56 -4.05
CA LEU A 432 -31.08 13.34 -4.84
C LEU A 432 -31.45 14.60 -4.06
N ALA A 433 -31.35 15.77 -4.70
CA ALA A 433 -31.61 17.07 -4.08
C ALA A 433 -32.38 17.97 -5.05
N GLY A 434 -33.71 17.94 -4.99
CA GLY A 434 -34.57 18.66 -5.94
C GLY A 434 -34.34 18.23 -7.40
N ARG A 435 -33.65 19.07 -8.18
CA ARG A 435 -33.26 18.79 -9.58
C ARG A 435 -31.80 18.33 -9.75
N ALA A 436 -31.05 18.21 -8.66
CA ALA A 436 -29.67 17.72 -8.67
C ALA A 436 -29.60 16.23 -8.30
N ARG A 437 -28.62 15.54 -8.90
CA ARG A 437 -28.29 14.14 -8.67
C ARG A 437 -26.79 14.00 -8.48
N VAL A 438 -26.39 13.33 -7.42
CA VAL A 438 -25.00 12.99 -7.11
C VAL A 438 -24.89 11.47 -7.12
N ASP A 439 -24.11 10.89 -8.02
CA ASP A 439 -23.86 9.43 -8.07
C ASP A 439 -22.55 9.09 -7.34
N VAL A 440 -22.56 8.05 -6.50
CA VAL A 440 -21.35 7.45 -5.93
C VAL A 440 -20.89 6.35 -6.89
N LEU A 441 -19.66 6.42 -7.37
CA LEU A 441 -19.09 5.52 -8.38
C LEU A 441 -17.69 5.03 -7.99
N THR A 442 -17.32 3.82 -8.40
CA THR A 442 -15.91 3.38 -8.32
C THR A 442 -15.02 4.26 -9.21
N PRO A 443 -13.71 4.34 -8.96
CA PRO A 443 -12.81 5.17 -9.77
C PRO A 443 -12.78 4.78 -11.27
N VAL A 444 -13.08 3.53 -11.59
CA VAL A 444 -13.15 3.02 -12.97
C VAL A 444 -14.42 3.51 -13.67
N GLU A 445 -15.57 3.45 -12.98
CA GLU A 445 -16.84 3.98 -13.48
C GLU A 445 -16.82 5.51 -13.57
N ALA A 446 -16.22 6.19 -12.59
CA ALA A 446 -16.03 7.63 -12.59
C ALA A 446 -15.18 8.11 -13.79
N ALA A 447 -14.20 7.31 -14.24
CA ALA A 447 -13.47 7.58 -15.47
C ALA A 447 -14.28 7.27 -16.75
N GLY A 448 -15.33 6.45 -16.65
CA GLY A 448 -16.26 6.12 -17.72
C GLY A 448 -17.43 7.10 -17.87
N ALA A 449 -17.89 7.71 -16.79
CA ALA A 449 -19.07 8.58 -16.72
C ALA A 449 -18.86 10.00 -17.32
N ARG A 450 -19.94 10.79 -17.27
CA ARG A 450 -20.01 12.21 -17.64
C ARG A 450 -20.94 12.95 -16.68
N ALA A 451 -20.42 13.94 -15.95
CA ALA A 451 -21.20 14.84 -15.11
C ALA A 451 -20.62 16.27 -15.18
N ASP A 452 -21.25 17.21 -14.48
CA ASP A 452 -20.83 18.62 -14.50
C ASP A 452 -19.58 18.80 -13.62
N LEU A 453 -19.56 18.10 -12.47
CA LEU A 453 -18.50 18.11 -11.45
C LEU A 453 -18.12 16.67 -11.03
N VAL A 454 -16.87 16.45 -10.65
CA VAL A 454 -16.43 15.27 -9.87
C VAL A 454 -15.73 15.69 -8.58
N VAL A 455 -16.00 14.98 -7.48
CA VAL A 455 -15.17 14.97 -6.27
C VAL A 455 -14.49 13.62 -6.16
N VAL A 456 -13.17 13.65 -6.05
CA VAL A 456 -12.29 12.48 -5.91
C VAL A 456 -11.66 12.57 -4.52
N ASP A 457 -12.14 11.78 -3.57
CA ASP A 457 -11.60 11.76 -2.20
C ASP A 457 -10.54 10.66 -2.01
N GLU A 458 -9.58 10.93 -1.13
CA GLU A 458 -8.28 10.25 -1.04
C GLU A 458 -7.71 9.87 -2.42
N ALA A 459 -7.67 10.88 -3.31
CA ALA A 459 -7.32 10.78 -4.72
C ALA A 459 -5.95 10.14 -4.96
N ALA A 460 -5.00 10.29 -4.05
CA ALA A 460 -3.72 9.60 -4.14
C ALA A 460 -3.84 8.07 -4.10
N GLY A 461 -4.88 7.53 -3.47
CA GLY A 461 -5.20 6.12 -3.48
C GLY A 461 -5.73 5.59 -4.83
N ILE A 462 -5.96 6.47 -5.83
CA ILE A 462 -6.50 6.14 -7.16
C ILE A 462 -5.39 6.28 -8.22
N PRO A 463 -5.21 5.30 -9.15
CA PRO A 463 -4.04 5.30 -10.03
C PRO A 463 -3.93 6.55 -10.90
N VAL A 464 -2.72 7.12 -10.99
CA VAL A 464 -2.47 8.35 -11.76
C VAL A 464 -2.98 8.29 -13.23
N PRO A 465 -2.87 7.16 -13.97
CA PRO A 465 -3.48 7.04 -15.30
C PRO A 465 -5.02 7.11 -15.30
N LEU A 466 -5.67 6.78 -14.18
CA LEU A 466 -7.11 6.86 -13.99
C LEU A 466 -7.53 8.26 -13.55
N LEU A 467 -6.75 8.93 -12.68
CA LEU A 467 -6.91 10.35 -12.36
C LEU A 467 -6.85 11.24 -13.62
N PHE A 468 -5.93 10.96 -14.55
CA PHE A 468 -5.87 11.69 -15.83
C PHE A 468 -7.11 11.43 -16.72
N LYS A 469 -7.67 10.21 -16.71
CA LYS A 469 -8.95 9.95 -17.41
C LYS A 469 -10.09 10.74 -16.80
N ILE A 470 -10.19 10.78 -15.46
CA ILE A 470 -11.19 11.57 -14.73
C ILE A 470 -11.02 13.06 -15.06
N LEU A 471 -9.81 13.61 -14.90
CA LEU A 471 -9.49 15.01 -15.22
C LEU A 471 -9.88 15.43 -16.65
N GLY A 472 -9.79 14.52 -17.62
CA GLY A 472 -10.19 14.74 -19.01
C GLY A 472 -11.71 14.68 -19.28
N ARG A 473 -12.54 14.26 -18.33
CA ARG A 473 -13.99 14.03 -18.51
C ARG A 473 -14.90 15.09 -17.89
N TYR A 474 -14.50 15.72 -16.78
CA TYR A 474 -15.35 16.65 -16.03
C TYR A 474 -14.95 18.11 -16.29
N ARG A 475 -15.87 19.05 -15.99
CA ARG A 475 -15.60 20.49 -16.12
C ARG A 475 -14.98 21.07 -14.85
N ILE A 476 -15.53 20.68 -13.71
CA ILE A 476 -15.01 20.98 -12.38
C ILE A 476 -14.53 19.67 -11.77
N SER A 477 -13.31 19.66 -11.26
CA SER A 477 -12.73 18.48 -10.60
C SER A 477 -12.11 18.88 -9.27
N VAL A 478 -12.64 18.34 -8.18
CA VAL A 478 -12.10 18.50 -6.83
C VAL A 478 -11.36 17.22 -6.46
N PHE A 479 -10.07 17.32 -6.11
CA PHE A 479 -9.25 16.20 -5.67
C PHE A 479 -8.83 16.43 -4.21
N SER A 480 -9.35 15.62 -3.28
CA SER A 480 -8.91 15.60 -1.88
C SER A 480 -7.85 14.51 -1.68
N SER A 481 -6.80 14.79 -0.92
CA SER A 481 -5.71 13.82 -0.68
C SER A 481 -5.05 13.98 0.69
N THR A 482 -4.71 12.86 1.32
CA THR A 482 -3.61 12.82 2.31
C THR A 482 -2.29 13.26 1.67
N ILE A 483 -1.46 13.99 2.41
CA ILE A 483 -0.04 14.21 2.08
C ILE A 483 0.82 13.28 2.94
N HIS A 484 0.64 13.39 4.25
CA HIS A 484 1.26 12.57 5.29
C HIS A 484 0.17 11.76 6.00
N GLY A 485 0.46 10.50 6.31
CA GLY A 485 -0.50 9.57 6.92
C GLY A 485 -0.22 8.11 6.57
N TYR A 486 -0.68 7.21 7.44
CA TYR A 486 -0.39 5.77 7.40
C TYR A 486 -1.01 4.99 6.22
N GLU A 487 -1.93 5.60 5.47
CA GLU A 487 -2.52 4.98 4.26
C GLU A 487 -1.65 5.22 3.01
N GLY A 488 -0.62 6.06 3.14
CA GLY A 488 0.63 5.89 2.40
C GLY A 488 0.68 6.41 0.98
N ALA A 489 -0.43 6.91 0.45
CA ALA A 489 -0.58 7.16 -0.98
C ALA A 489 -0.08 8.55 -1.43
N GLY A 490 -0.17 9.56 -0.54
CA GLY A 490 -0.12 10.98 -0.87
C GLY A 490 1.00 11.44 -1.79
N ARG A 491 2.24 11.02 -1.54
CA ARG A 491 3.41 11.65 -2.17
C ARG A 491 3.60 11.28 -3.65
N GLY A 492 3.13 10.10 -4.08
CA GLY A 492 3.13 9.71 -5.50
C GLY A 492 2.18 10.57 -6.36
N PHE A 493 1.06 10.99 -5.77
CA PHE A 493 0.12 11.97 -6.33
C PHE A 493 0.75 13.37 -6.37
N SER A 494 1.34 13.84 -5.27
CA SER A 494 2.02 15.13 -5.22
C SER A 494 3.11 15.27 -6.29
N LEU A 495 3.96 14.26 -6.49
CA LEU A 495 5.03 14.35 -7.49
C LEU A 495 4.53 14.27 -8.94
N ARG A 496 3.65 13.30 -9.26
CA ARG A 496 3.28 13.00 -10.65
C ARG A 496 2.02 13.71 -11.13
N PHE A 497 1.01 13.83 -10.28
CA PHE A 497 -0.27 14.43 -10.65
C PHE A 497 -0.22 15.95 -10.49
N MET A 498 0.25 16.48 -9.35
CA MET A 498 0.42 17.94 -9.19
C MET A 498 1.50 18.49 -10.11
N GLY A 499 2.62 17.77 -10.28
CA GLY A 499 3.64 18.10 -11.27
C GLY A 499 3.10 18.19 -12.70
N PHE A 500 2.11 17.36 -13.07
CA PHE A 500 1.40 17.52 -14.34
C PHE A 500 0.46 18.74 -14.32
N LEU A 501 -0.39 18.87 -13.29
CA LEU A 501 -1.37 19.96 -13.17
C LEU A 501 -0.71 21.34 -13.28
N ARG A 502 0.37 21.59 -12.55
CA ARG A 502 1.16 22.84 -12.59
C ARG A 502 1.75 23.15 -13.97
N ARG A 503 1.99 22.14 -14.81
CA ARG A 503 2.46 22.28 -16.20
C ARG A 503 1.35 22.22 -17.26
N SER A 504 0.09 21.99 -16.86
CA SER A 504 -1.01 21.68 -17.78
C SER A 504 -1.72 22.91 -18.38
N GLY A 505 -1.44 24.12 -17.87
CA GLY A 505 -2.15 25.34 -18.24
C GLY A 505 -3.61 25.42 -17.79
N LEU A 506 -4.09 24.46 -16.99
CA LEU A 506 -5.41 24.51 -16.36
C LEU A 506 -5.42 25.54 -15.23
N ARG A 507 -6.59 26.15 -14.97
CA ARG A 507 -6.82 26.89 -13.72
C ARG A 507 -6.92 25.88 -12.58
N VAL A 508 -5.85 25.80 -11.78
CA VAL A 508 -5.71 24.94 -10.60
C VAL A 508 -5.66 25.83 -9.37
N THR A 509 -6.51 25.56 -8.38
CA THR A 509 -6.40 26.13 -7.03
C THR A 509 -5.89 25.03 -6.10
N GLU A 510 -4.76 25.25 -5.44
CA GLU A 510 -4.22 24.33 -4.43
C GLU A 510 -4.53 24.90 -3.04
N VAL A 511 -5.20 24.12 -2.19
CA VAL A 511 -5.49 24.47 -0.79
C VAL A 511 -4.80 23.46 0.12
N ARG A 512 -4.18 23.94 1.20
CA ARG A 512 -3.46 23.09 2.16
C ARG A 512 -4.07 23.24 3.54
N MET A 513 -4.57 22.15 4.11
CA MET A 513 -5.10 22.13 5.49
C MET A 513 -4.08 21.49 6.44
N THR A 514 -3.89 22.11 7.60
CA THR A 514 -2.90 21.79 8.63
C THR A 514 -3.52 21.70 10.03
N VAL A 515 -4.63 22.41 10.28
CA VAL A 515 -5.30 22.54 11.59
C VAL A 515 -6.19 21.31 11.87
N PRO A 516 -5.94 20.53 12.94
CA PRO A 516 -6.76 19.36 13.27
C PRO A 516 -8.12 19.75 13.85
N ILE A 517 -9.16 18.95 13.52
CA ILE A 517 -10.54 19.17 13.99
C ILE A 517 -10.86 18.43 15.29
N ARG A 518 -9.96 17.52 15.71
CA ARG A 518 -10.15 16.60 16.84
C ARG A 518 -9.40 17.03 18.10
N TYR A 519 -8.26 17.69 17.93
CA TYR A 519 -7.31 18.14 18.95
C TYR A 519 -6.66 19.44 18.43
N PRO A 520 -6.16 20.34 19.30
CA PRO A 520 -5.58 21.61 18.87
C PRO A 520 -4.25 21.43 18.10
N PRO A 521 -3.82 22.43 17.31
CA PRO A 521 -2.49 22.44 16.71
C PRO A 521 -1.37 22.34 17.76
N GLY A 522 -0.30 21.60 17.44
CA GLY A 522 0.83 21.39 18.35
C GLY A 522 0.62 20.31 19.42
N ASP A 523 -0.45 19.52 19.31
CA ASP A 523 -0.70 18.32 20.12
C ASP A 523 0.53 17.38 20.09
N PRO A 524 1.07 16.99 21.27
CA PRO A 524 2.36 16.33 21.33
C PRO A 524 2.26 14.84 20.96
N ILE A 525 1.06 14.25 21.03
CA ILE A 525 0.82 12.86 20.67
C ILE A 525 0.71 12.71 19.14
N GLU A 526 0.31 13.76 18.41
CA GLU A 526 0.50 13.81 16.95
C GLU A 526 1.99 13.87 16.61
N ALA A 527 2.76 14.76 17.25
CA ALA A 527 4.19 14.87 17.01
C ALA A 527 4.93 13.54 17.28
N TRP A 528 4.65 12.89 18.42
CA TRP A 528 5.16 11.56 18.73
C TRP A 528 4.78 10.52 17.67
N LEU A 529 3.51 10.44 17.27
CA LEU A 529 3.04 9.44 16.31
C LEU A 529 3.74 9.59 14.94
N TYR A 530 3.94 10.83 14.50
CA TYR A 530 4.58 11.13 13.22
C TYR A 530 6.08 10.78 13.25
N ASP A 531 6.80 11.10 14.33
CA ASP A 531 8.22 10.74 14.53
C ASP A 531 8.41 9.22 14.76
N PHE A 532 7.52 8.58 15.50
CA PHE A 532 7.56 7.14 15.74
C PHE A 532 7.39 6.34 14.43
N LEU A 533 6.40 6.72 13.61
CA LEU A 533 6.07 6.04 12.36
C LEU A 533 6.73 6.63 11.10
N LEU A 534 7.55 7.68 11.25
CA LEU A 534 8.24 8.41 10.18
C LEU A 534 7.30 8.93 9.07
N LEU A 535 6.12 9.39 9.45
CA LEU A 535 5.11 9.93 8.53
C LEU A 535 5.55 11.26 7.90
N ASP A 536 6.35 12.01 8.65
CA ASP A 536 6.93 13.32 8.35
C ASP A 536 8.31 13.24 7.66
N ALA A 537 8.90 12.05 7.50
CA ALA A 537 10.24 11.91 6.92
C ALA A 537 10.28 12.45 5.49
N GLU A 538 11.08 13.48 5.24
CA GLU A 538 11.22 14.15 3.95
C GLU A 538 12.55 13.78 3.26
N PRO A 539 12.67 13.94 1.92
CA PRO A 539 13.95 13.75 1.25
C PRO A 539 14.98 14.79 1.73
N PRO A 540 16.28 14.47 1.72
CA PRO A 540 17.28 15.52 1.65
C PRO A 540 17.19 16.23 0.29
N ASN A 541 17.41 17.55 0.26
CA ASN A 541 17.50 18.31 -0.99
C ASN A 541 18.58 17.70 -1.91
N PRO A 542 18.35 17.63 -3.24
CA PRO A 542 19.30 17.04 -4.17
C PRO A 542 20.66 17.75 -4.11
N PRO A 543 21.79 17.06 -4.41
CA PRO A 543 23.10 17.70 -4.52
C PRO A 543 23.11 18.72 -5.67
N GLU A 544 23.92 19.76 -5.55
CA GLU A 544 23.98 20.88 -6.51
C GLU A 544 24.64 20.46 -7.84
N GLU A 545 25.69 19.63 -7.79
CA GLU A 545 26.26 18.92 -8.94
C GLU A 545 25.92 17.42 -8.88
N PRO A 546 24.73 16.98 -9.33
CA PRO A 546 24.35 15.57 -9.29
C PRO A 546 25.16 14.71 -10.28
N ASP A 547 26.02 13.82 -9.77
CA ASP A 547 26.93 12.98 -10.55
C ASP A 547 26.95 11.54 -10.01
N PRO A 548 26.38 10.56 -10.74
CA PRO A 548 26.38 9.15 -10.33
C PRO A 548 27.76 8.49 -10.23
N SER A 549 28.83 9.10 -10.76
CA SER A 549 30.19 8.58 -10.59
C SER A 549 30.74 8.91 -9.19
N ARG A 550 30.41 10.08 -8.65
CA ARG A 550 30.84 10.60 -7.33
C ARG A 550 29.95 10.13 -6.17
N ALA A 551 29.05 9.17 -6.42
CA ALA A 551 28.08 8.72 -5.44
C ALA A 551 28.57 7.45 -4.72
N GLU A 552 28.49 7.45 -3.39
CA GLU A 552 28.98 6.41 -2.49
C GLU A 552 27.86 5.42 -2.13
N TYR A 553 28.17 4.13 -2.02
CA TYR A 553 27.23 3.08 -1.63
C TYR A 553 27.52 2.55 -0.23
N GLY A 554 26.49 2.24 0.55
CA GLY A 554 26.67 1.71 1.91
C GLY A 554 25.43 1.13 2.58
N GLU A 555 25.66 0.44 3.70
CA GLU A 555 24.61 0.02 4.64
C GLU A 555 24.07 1.23 5.43
N VAL A 556 22.77 1.22 5.72
CA VAL A 556 22.08 2.26 6.50
C VAL A 556 21.84 1.73 7.91
N ASP A 557 22.34 2.41 8.94
CA ASP A 557 22.01 2.07 10.32
C ASP A 557 20.56 2.47 10.63
N LEU A 558 19.68 1.47 10.65
CA LEU A 558 18.27 1.60 10.97
C LEU A 558 17.99 1.92 12.46
N THR A 559 19.01 2.06 13.30
CA THR A 559 18.90 2.47 14.72
C THR A 559 19.22 3.95 14.95
N ASP A 560 19.89 4.60 13.99
CA ASP A 560 20.14 6.04 13.97
C ASP A 560 19.06 6.78 13.16
N ASP A 561 18.40 7.75 13.80
CA ASP A 561 17.42 8.61 13.13
C ASP A 561 18.09 9.50 12.06
N SER A 562 19.39 9.82 12.17
CA SER A 562 20.09 10.69 11.22
C SER A 562 20.25 10.05 9.83
N GLN A 563 20.43 8.73 9.77
CA GLN A 563 20.48 7.97 8.52
C GLN A 563 19.09 7.44 8.11
N LEU A 564 18.30 6.96 9.07
CA LEU A 564 16.99 6.38 8.82
C LEU A 564 16.00 7.41 8.27
N ARG A 565 15.97 8.66 8.77
CA ARG A 565 14.98 9.66 8.32
C ARG A 565 15.18 10.06 6.84
N PRO A 566 16.38 10.45 6.36
CA PRO A 566 16.62 10.71 4.94
C PRO A 566 16.39 9.48 4.04
N PHE A 567 16.85 8.30 4.47
CA PHE A 567 16.60 7.05 3.73
C PHE A 567 15.10 6.78 3.57
N TYR A 568 14.33 6.92 4.66
CA TYR A 568 12.90 6.62 4.66
C TYR A 568 12.09 7.68 3.89
N GLY A 569 12.51 8.95 3.92
CA GLY A 569 11.94 10.01 3.09
C GLY A 569 12.00 9.67 1.59
N ILE A 570 13.18 9.32 1.08
CA ILE A 570 13.36 8.85 -0.30
C ILE A 570 12.55 7.57 -0.59
N TYR A 571 12.59 6.60 0.33
CA TYR A 571 11.87 5.32 0.24
C TYR A 571 10.36 5.49 0.10
N VAL A 572 9.77 6.49 0.75
CA VAL A 572 8.34 6.84 0.68
C VAL A 572 7.98 7.57 -0.62
N LEU A 573 8.80 8.52 -1.10
CA LEU A 573 8.48 9.33 -2.29
C LEU A 573 8.28 8.53 -3.57
N ALA A 574 9.10 7.52 -3.82
CA ALA A 574 9.12 6.83 -5.12
C ALA A 574 7.91 5.91 -5.34
N HIS A 575 7.18 5.56 -4.28
CA HIS A 575 6.14 4.53 -4.31
C HIS A 575 4.72 5.07 -4.10
N TYR A 576 3.77 4.36 -4.71
CA TYR A 576 2.39 4.78 -4.86
C TYR A 576 1.50 4.48 -3.63
N ARG A 577 1.90 3.54 -2.77
CA ARG A 577 1.36 3.36 -1.40
C ARG A 577 2.47 2.83 -0.49
N ASN A 578 2.57 3.37 0.72
CA ASN A 578 3.58 3.04 1.74
C ASN A 578 2.91 2.86 3.11
N ARG A 579 2.97 1.66 3.70
CA ARG A 579 2.32 1.40 5.00
C ARG A 579 3.34 1.57 6.12
N PRO A 580 3.01 2.09 7.32
CA PRO A 580 3.92 2.06 8.46
C PRO A 580 4.41 0.65 8.82
N ASN A 581 3.63 -0.40 8.52
CA ASN A 581 4.12 -1.78 8.62
C ASN A 581 5.35 -2.04 7.74
N ASP A 582 5.58 -1.30 6.64
CA ASP A 582 6.79 -1.39 5.81
C ASP A 582 8.04 -0.97 6.60
N LEU A 583 7.92 0.03 7.49
CA LEU A 583 8.98 0.44 8.43
C LEU A 583 9.22 -0.64 9.48
N ALA A 584 8.15 -1.18 10.07
CA ALA A 584 8.27 -2.24 11.09
C ALA A 584 8.87 -3.53 10.52
N ILE A 585 8.55 -3.91 9.28
CA ILE A 585 9.19 -5.01 8.53
C ILE A 585 10.69 -4.73 8.36
N LEU A 586 11.06 -3.53 7.87
CA LEU A 586 12.46 -3.16 7.64
C LEU A 586 13.29 -3.16 8.94
N LEU A 587 12.69 -2.73 10.05
CA LEU A 587 13.33 -2.71 11.36
C LEU A 587 13.53 -4.11 11.94
N ASP A 588 12.49 -4.96 11.94
CA ASP A 588 12.48 -6.19 12.75
C ASP A 588 12.82 -7.46 11.98
N ALA A 589 12.52 -7.55 10.68
CA ALA A 589 12.72 -8.78 9.91
C ALA A 589 14.21 -9.06 9.68
N PRO A 590 14.74 -10.25 10.03
CA PRO A 590 16.17 -10.55 9.93
C PRO A 590 16.66 -10.63 8.49
N HIS A 591 15.82 -11.14 7.58
CA HIS A 591 16.12 -11.28 6.16
C HIS A 591 16.02 -9.96 5.37
N HIS A 592 15.59 -8.86 5.99
CA HIS A 592 15.51 -7.54 5.35
C HIS A 592 16.73 -6.67 5.66
N MET A 593 17.14 -5.86 4.67
CA MET A 593 18.28 -4.93 4.76
C MET A 593 18.02 -3.62 4.00
N ALA A 594 18.66 -2.55 4.46
CA ALA A 594 18.67 -1.25 3.80
C ALA A 594 20.06 -0.94 3.21
N ARG A 595 20.06 -0.32 2.04
CA ARG A 595 21.25 0.18 1.35
C ARG A 595 20.97 1.56 0.81
N ALA A 596 21.93 2.47 0.90
CA ALA A 596 21.82 3.81 0.35
C ALA A 596 22.88 4.03 -0.73
N LEU A 597 22.53 4.86 -1.71
CA LEU A 597 23.51 5.61 -2.49
C LEU A 597 23.45 7.07 -2.01
N THR A 598 24.58 7.64 -1.61
CA THR A 598 24.72 9.01 -1.09
C THR A 598 25.60 9.84 -2.03
N GLN A 599 25.43 11.17 -2.00
CA GLN A 599 26.38 12.10 -2.62
C GLN A 599 26.48 13.35 -1.74
N GLY A 600 27.69 13.72 -1.32
CA GLY A 600 27.90 14.86 -0.40
C GLY A 600 27.14 14.70 0.93
N GLY A 601 27.09 13.48 1.46
CA GLY A 601 26.33 13.14 2.68
C GLY A 601 24.80 13.07 2.52
N ARG A 602 24.24 13.38 1.33
CA ARG A 602 22.78 13.37 1.08
C ARG A 602 22.37 12.06 0.40
N VAL A 603 21.32 11.39 0.88
CA VAL A 603 20.79 10.15 0.26
C VAL A 603 20.13 10.47 -1.08
N VAL A 604 20.66 9.90 -2.18
CA VAL A 604 20.13 10.07 -3.54
C VAL A 604 19.36 8.84 -4.06
N VAL A 605 19.66 7.65 -3.53
CA VAL A 605 18.88 6.42 -3.76
C VAL A 605 18.71 5.64 -2.45
N SER A 606 17.49 5.18 -2.18
CA SER A 606 17.19 4.19 -1.14
C SER A 606 16.86 2.83 -1.76
N LEU A 607 17.56 1.79 -1.31
CA LEU A 607 17.35 0.39 -1.64
C LEU A 607 16.85 -0.36 -0.41
N HIS A 608 15.81 -1.15 -0.58
CA HIS A 608 15.29 -2.08 0.41
C HIS A 608 15.32 -3.48 -0.22
N VAL A 609 16.09 -4.38 0.37
CA VAL A 609 16.35 -5.73 -0.14
C VAL A 609 15.93 -6.75 0.91
N ALA A 610 15.44 -7.90 0.47
CA ALA A 610 15.10 -9.06 1.30
C ALA A 610 15.77 -10.32 0.75
N GLU A 611 16.33 -11.14 1.63
CA GLU A 611 16.85 -12.46 1.24
C GLU A 611 15.70 -13.44 0.96
N GLU A 612 15.85 -14.22 -0.10
CA GLU A 612 14.96 -15.33 -0.49
C GLU A 612 15.78 -16.59 -0.83
N GLY A 613 15.11 -17.73 -0.88
CA GLY A 613 15.70 -19.04 -1.12
C GLY A 613 16.43 -19.61 0.10
N ARG A 614 17.61 -20.25 -0.12
CA ARG A 614 18.36 -21.01 0.91
C ARG A 614 17.55 -22.14 1.60
N LEU A 615 16.44 -22.60 0.99
CA LEU A 615 15.55 -23.59 1.60
C LEU A 615 16.15 -25.01 1.52
N SER A 616 16.99 -25.35 2.50
CA SER A 616 17.69 -26.64 2.63
C SER A 616 16.72 -27.82 2.76
N ARG A 617 15.62 -27.65 3.49
CA ARG A 617 14.49 -28.59 3.59
C ARG A 617 13.30 -28.05 2.80
N LEU A 618 13.08 -28.61 1.61
CA LEU A 618 11.80 -28.49 0.92
C LEU A 618 10.86 -29.59 1.45
N PRO A 619 9.54 -29.34 1.56
CA PRO A 619 8.57 -30.42 1.80
C PRO A 619 8.74 -31.54 0.77
N ALA A 620 8.84 -32.78 1.23
CA ALA A 620 9.10 -33.92 0.37
C ALA A 620 7.87 -34.25 -0.50
N GLY A 621 8.08 -34.50 -1.79
CA GLY A 621 7.02 -34.83 -2.75
C GLY A 621 6.13 -33.65 -3.18
N GLU A 622 5.51 -32.96 -2.23
CA GLU A 622 4.45 -31.97 -2.47
C GLU A 622 4.90 -30.71 -3.22
N LEU A 623 3.98 -30.08 -3.95
CA LEU A 623 4.14 -28.69 -4.40
C LEU A 623 3.95 -27.75 -3.20
N PRO A 624 4.55 -26.54 -3.21
CA PRO A 624 4.19 -25.53 -2.22
C PRO A 624 2.68 -25.26 -2.26
N PRO A 625 2.04 -24.91 -1.13
CA PRO A 625 0.71 -24.33 -1.17
C PRO A 625 0.72 -23.05 -2.03
N ALA A 626 -0.41 -22.64 -2.60
CA ALA A 626 -0.48 -21.53 -3.57
C ALA A 626 0.04 -20.18 -3.02
N GLU A 627 0.04 -20.02 -1.69
CA GLU A 627 0.61 -18.90 -0.95
C GLU A 627 2.15 -18.99 -0.85
N GLY A 628 2.67 -20.21 -0.70
CA GLY A 628 4.09 -20.55 -0.57
C GLY A 628 4.65 -20.49 0.85
N PRO A 629 5.95 -20.81 1.02
CA PRO A 629 6.65 -20.45 2.25
C PRO A 629 6.68 -18.91 2.39
N PRO A 630 6.37 -18.33 3.56
CA PRO A 630 6.37 -16.88 3.79
C PRO A 630 7.68 -16.21 3.38
N GLY A 631 7.61 -14.95 2.94
CA GLY A 631 8.77 -14.16 2.50
C GLY A 631 9.34 -14.50 1.12
N HIS A 632 9.27 -15.77 0.67
CA HIS A 632 9.93 -16.31 -0.54
C HIS A 632 9.14 -16.11 -1.85
N MET A 633 8.92 -14.86 -2.25
CA MET A 633 8.01 -14.53 -3.36
C MET A 633 8.48 -15.09 -4.71
N ILE A 634 9.73 -14.87 -5.10
CA ILE A 634 10.23 -15.24 -6.43
C ILE A 634 10.42 -16.76 -6.55
N PRO A 635 11.13 -17.47 -5.63
CA PRO A 635 11.23 -18.92 -5.68
C PRO A 635 9.89 -19.65 -5.64
N ASN A 636 8.90 -19.15 -4.88
CA ASN A 636 7.57 -19.74 -4.86
C ASN A 636 6.89 -19.66 -6.24
N ARG A 637 6.90 -18.50 -6.90
CA ARG A 637 6.30 -18.38 -8.24
C ARG A 637 7.06 -19.16 -9.31
N VAL A 638 8.38 -19.31 -9.18
CA VAL A 638 9.16 -20.17 -10.09
C VAL A 638 8.80 -21.66 -9.90
N ALA A 639 8.73 -22.14 -8.67
CA ALA A 639 8.37 -23.53 -8.38
C ALA A 639 6.93 -23.86 -8.79
N LEU A 640 5.96 -22.97 -8.49
CA LEU A 640 4.54 -23.17 -8.79
C LEU A 640 4.22 -23.14 -10.29
N TYR A 641 4.83 -22.25 -11.06
CA TYR A 641 4.48 -22.07 -12.49
C TYR A 641 5.31 -22.91 -13.46
N TYR A 642 6.45 -23.46 -13.03
CA TYR A 642 7.37 -24.22 -13.91
C TYR A 642 7.92 -25.51 -13.28
N GLY A 643 7.47 -25.89 -12.08
CA GLY A 643 7.91 -27.11 -11.39
C GLY A 643 9.36 -27.11 -10.90
N HIS A 644 10.12 -26.03 -11.11
CA HIS A 644 11.57 -25.96 -10.86
C HIS A 644 11.90 -25.77 -9.36
N LYS A 645 11.56 -26.77 -8.54
CA LYS A 645 11.71 -26.76 -7.06
C LYS A 645 13.12 -26.38 -6.59
N GLU A 646 14.16 -26.82 -7.31
CA GLU A 646 15.56 -26.49 -6.99
C GLU A 646 15.88 -24.99 -6.95
N PHE A 647 15.03 -24.13 -7.56
CA PHE A 647 15.21 -22.68 -7.46
C PHE A 647 15.07 -22.17 -6.00
N MET A 648 14.32 -22.89 -5.15
CA MET A 648 14.17 -22.57 -3.73
C MET A 648 15.46 -22.80 -2.90
N ARG A 649 16.40 -23.60 -3.41
CA ARG A 649 17.69 -23.85 -2.74
C ARG A 649 18.74 -22.78 -3.04
N LEU A 650 18.68 -22.17 -4.22
CA LEU A 650 19.53 -21.02 -4.59
C LEU A 650 19.33 -19.88 -3.59
N TRP A 651 20.38 -19.13 -3.29
CA TRP A 651 20.26 -17.92 -2.46
C TRP A 651 20.01 -16.70 -3.34
N GLY A 652 18.99 -15.93 -3.03
CA GLY A 652 18.67 -14.72 -3.79
C GLY A 652 18.40 -13.50 -2.93
N TRP A 653 18.55 -12.34 -3.56
CA TRP A 653 18.21 -11.04 -2.99
C TRP A 653 17.08 -10.41 -3.82
N ARG A 654 15.86 -10.36 -3.27
CA ARG A 654 14.77 -9.59 -3.85
C ARG A 654 14.88 -8.13 -3.42
N ILE A 655 15.05 -7.25 -4.39
CA ILE A 655 14.85 -5.81 -4.24
C ILE A 655 13.35 -5.58 -4.01
N VAL A 656 12.98 -5.36 -2.74
CA VAL A 656 11.64 -4.99 -2.28
C VAL A 656 11.30 -3.59 -2.78
N ARG A 657 12.29 -2.70 -2.80
CA ARG A 657 12.17 -1.34 -3.35
C ARG A 657 13.50 -0.80 -3.84
N ILE A 658 13.46 -0.05 -4.94
CA ILE A 658 14.48 0.92 -5.33
C ILE A 658 13.80 2.28 -5.52
N ALA A 659 14.35 3.32 -4.90
CA ALA A 659 13.77 4.65 -4.86
C ALA A 659 14.86 5.70 -5.11
N THR A 660 14.87 6.35 -6.28
CA THR A 660 15.76 7.49 -6.59
C THR A 660 15.03 8.80 -6.32
N HIS A 661 15.73 9.80 -5.77
CA HIS A 661 15.22 11.17 -5.56
C HIS A 661 14.52 11.68 -6.83
N PRO A 662 13.31 12.28 -6.74
CA PRO A 662 12.47 12.60 -7.90
C PRO A 662 13.20 13.36 -9.01
N ASP A 663 13.95 14.40 -8.63
CA ASP A 663 14.64 15.28 -9.58
C ASP A 663 15.93 14.68 -10.17
N LEU A 664 16.39 13.55 -9.63
CA LEU A 664 17.56 12.79 -10.13
C LEU A 664 17.14 11.60 -11.03
N GLN A 665 15.84 11.43 -11.29
CA GLN A 665 15.33 10.31 -12.07
C GLN A 665 15.69 10.44 -13.56
N GLY A 666 16.42 9.44 -14.06
CA GLY A 666 16.91 9.40 -15.44
C GLY A 666 18.39 9.70 -15.59
N MET A 667 19.03 10.30 -14.57
CA MET A 667 20.45 10.67 -14.60
C MET A 667 21.42 9.49 -14.44
N GLY A 668 20.94 8.32 -14.00
CA GLY A 668 21.73 7.08 -13.91
C GLY A 668 21.95 6.55 -12.49
N PHE A 669 21.71 7.33 -11.42
CA PHE A 669 21.88 6.91 -10.02
C PHE A 669 21.23 5.56 -9.68
N GLY A 670 20.00 5.31 -10.16
CA GLY A 670 19.32 4.03 -9.96
C GLY A 670 19.99 2.84 -10.66
N THR A 671 20.75 3.06 -11.73
CA THR A 671 21.59 2.02 -12.36
C THR A 671 22.88 1.83 -11.56
N ARG A 672 23.55 2.91 -11.13
CA ARG A 672 24.74 2.82 -10.25
C ARG A 672 24.42 1.99 -9.00
N ALA A 673 23.33 2.32 -8.32
CA ALA A 673 22.88 1.60 -7.12
C ALA A 673 22.55 0.11 -7.37
N LEU A 674 22.20 -0.29 -8.60
CA LEU A 674 22.05 -1.71 -8.94
C LEU A 674 23.39 -2.40 -9.19
N SER A 675 24.37 -1.73 -9.80
CA SER A 675 25.72 -2.26 -9.99
C SER A 675 26.42 -2.52 -8.66
N GLU A 676 26.38 -1.57 -7.73
CA GLU A 676 26.96 -1.71 -6.38
C GLU A 676 26.33 -2.87 -5.60
N LEU A 677 24.99 -2.98 -5.64
CA LEU A 677 24.25 -4.09 -5.03
C LEU A 677 24.56 -5.45 -5.69
N GLU A 678 24.80 -5.46 -7.00
CA GLU A 678 25.19 -6.64 -7.77
C GLU A 678 26.61 -7.10 -7.46
N GLU A 679 27.52 -6.18 -7.16
CA GLU A 679 28.89 -6.45 -6.73
C GLU A 679 28.91 -6.97 -5.28
N GLU A 680 28.22 -6.31 -4.34
CA GLU A 680 28.06 -6.80 -2.97
C GLU A 680 27.40 -8.21 -2.93
N ALA A 681 26.42 -8.45 -3.80
CA ALA A 681 25.77 -9.75 -3.93
C ALA A 681 26.73 -10.84 -4.46
N ARG A 682 27.61 -10.50 -5.42
CA ARG A 682 28.65 -11.42 -5.91
C ARG A 682 29.67 -11.76 -4.82
N GLU A 683 30.20 -10.76 -4.13
CA GLU A 683 31.21 -10.93 -3.07
C GLU A 683 30.72 -11.85 -1.94
N ARG A 684 29.45 -11.70 -1.55
CA ARG A 684 28.83 -12.55 -0.53
C ARG A 684 28.52 -13.96 -1.03
N GLY A 685 28.44 -14.19 -2.34
CA GLY A 685 28.09 -15.48 -2.95
C GLY A 685 26.59 -15.71 -3.19
N VAL A 686 25.82 -14.66 -3.43
CA VAL A 686 24.39 -14.73 -3.78
C VAL A 686 24.23 -15.30 -5.21
N ASP A 687 23.31 -16.25 -5.41
CA ASP A 687 23.08 -16.87 -6.73
C ASP A 687 22.35 -15.93 -7.71
N TRP A 688 21.42 -15.09 -7.24
CA TRP A 688 20.62 -14.20 -8.10
C TRP A 688 20.11 -12.94 -7.38
N ILE A 689 19.91 -11.86 -8.14
CA ILE A 689 19.18 -10.65 -7.69
C ILE A 689 17.88 -10.51 -8.48
N GLY A 690 16.80 -10.03 -7.86
CA GLY A 690 15.49 -9.97 -8.51
C GLY A 690 14.57 -8.87 -7.97
N ALA A 691 13.46 -8.62 -8.64
CA ALA A 691 12.48 -7.61 -8.24
C ALA A 691 11.06 -8.01 -8.66
N GLY A 692 10.04 -7.50 -7.95
CA GLY A 692 8.63 -7.70 -8.28
C GLY A 692 7.83 -6.41 -8.19
N PHE A 693 7.12 -6.03 -9.25
CA PHE A 693 6.49 -4.71 -9.39
C PHE A 693 5.32 -4.67 -10.39
N GLY A 694 4.59 -3.55 -10.43
CA GLY A 694 3.52 -3.29 -11.41
C GLY A 694 4.06 -2.95 -12.81
N ALA A 695 3.62 -3.69 -13.81
CA ALA A 695 4.22 -3.69 -15.15
C ALA A 695 3.92 -2.41 -15.96
N THR A 696 4.81 -1.43 -15.89
CA THR A 696 4.86 -0.29 -16.84
C THR A 696 6.05 -0.39 -17.78
N ALA A 697 5.90 0.08 -19.02
CA ALA A 697 6.99 0.05 -20.00
C ALA A 697 8.20 0.92 -19.58
N ARG A 698 7.99 2.00 -18.81
CA ARG A 698 9.10 2.80 -18.24
C ARG A 698 9.90 2.00 -17.21
N LEU A 699 9.23 1.27 -16.31
CA LEU A 699 9.90 0.49 -15.27
C LEU A 699 10.54 -0.79 -15.84
N LEU A 700 9.85 -1.50 -16.75
CA LEU A 700 10.44 -2.65 -17.44
C LEU A 700 11.69 -2.29 -18.25
N ARG A 701 11.71 -1.15 -18.96
CA ARG A 701 12.94 -0.70 -19.65
C ARG A 701 14.12 -0.49 -18.71
N PHE A 702 13.88 -0.01 -17.48
CA PHE A 702 14.94 0.12 -16.48
C PHE A 702 15.51 -1.25 -16.09
N TRP A 703 14.67 -2.23 -15.74
CA TRP A 703 15.14 -3.57 -15.36
C TRP A 703 15.82 -4.33 -16.52
N VAL A 704 15.22 -4.30 -17.72
CA VAL A 704 15.79 -4.94 -18.92
C VAL A 704 17.12 -4.31 -19.32
N LYS A 705 17.26 -2.97 -19.25
CA LYS A 705 18.55 -2.29 -19.54
C LYS A 705 19.66 -2.71 -18.56
N ASN A 706 19.32 -2.99 -17.30
CA ASN A 706 20.28 -3.48 -16.30
C ASN A 706 20.51 -5.01 -16.36
N GLY A 707 19.95 -5.71 -17.35
CA GLY A 707 20.20 -7.14 -17.59
C GLY A 707 19.29 -8.12 -16.84
N PHE A 708 18.16 -7.66 -16.29
CA PHE A 708 17.19 -8.54 -15.63
C PHE A 708 16.25 -9.18 -16.65
N LEU A 709 16.03 -10.49 -16.52
CA LEU A 709 15.13 -11.29 -17.36
C LEU A 709 13.77 -11.48 -16.68
N ALA A 710 12.68 -11.38 -17.44
CA ALA A 710 11.35 -11.65 -16.92
C ALA A 710 11.14 -13.16 -16.68
N VAL A 711 10.59 -13.51 -15.51
CA VAL A 711 10.34 -14.91 -15.09
C VAL A 711 8.88 -15.19 -14.72
N HIS A 712 8.08 -14.18 -14.40
CA HIS A 712 6.66 -14.35 -14.05
C HIS A 712 5.85 -13.09 -14.35
N ALA A 713 4.57 -13.29 -14.67
CA ALA A 713 3.52 -12.27 -14.75
C ALA A 713 2.25 -12.84 -14.12
N SER A 714 1.54 -12.04 -13.33
CA SER A 714 0.26 -12.46 -12.71
C SER A 714 -0.87 -12.46 -13.74
N PRO A 715 -1.74 -13.49 -13.78
CA PRO A 715 -2.82 -13.55 -14.77
C PRO A 715 -3.89 -12.48 -14.56
N LYS A 716 -4.16 -12.10 -13.30
CA LYS A 716 -5.00 -10.95 -12.95
C LYS A 716 -4.14 -9.69 -12.79
N ARG A 717 -4.72 -8.54 -13.12
CA ARG A 717 -4.23 -7.22 -12.69
C ARG A 717 -4.40 -7.08 -11.17
N ASN A 718 -3.53 -6.31 -10.54
CA ASN A 718 -3.70 -5.87 -9.16
C ASN A 718 -4.82 -4.82 -9.11
N GLU A 719 -5.82 -5.03 -8.25
CA GLU A 719 -7.01 -4.17 -8.11
C GLU A 719 -6.69 -2.72 -7.71
N VAL A 720 -5.58 -2.50 -7.00
CA VAL A 720 -5.17 -1.19 -6.48
C VAL A 720 -4.39 -0.36 -7.50
N SER A 721 -3.54 -0.98 -8.34
CA SER A 721 -2.76 -0.27 -9.37
C SER A 721 -3.40 -0.31 -10.76
N GLY A 722 -4.23 -1.32 -11.04
CA GLY A 722 -4.72 -1.63 -12.38
C GLY A 722 -3.63 -2.21 -13.30
N GLU A 723 -2.50 -2.67 -12.76
CA GLU A 723 -1.35 -3.19 -13.51
C GLU A 723 -1.14 -4.69 -13.26
N TYR A 724 -0.54 -5.41 -14.19
CA TYR A 724 -0.10 -6.80 -13.95
C TYR A 724 1.16 -6.80 -13.07
N SER A 725 1.22 -7.67 -12.06
CA SER A 725 2.44 -7.86 -11.27
C SER A 725 3.42 -8.73 -12.05
N VAL A 726 4.66 -8.27 -12.24
CA VAL A 726 5.71 -8.99 -12.96
C VAL A 726 6.95 -9.15 -12.10
N PHE A 727 7.60 -10.32 -12.21
CA PHE A 727 8.86 -10.60 -11.55
C PHE A 727 9.98 -10.71 -12.59
N VAL A 728 11.13 -10.11 -12.25
CA VAL A 728 12.35 -10.12 -13.07
C VAL A 728 13.53 -10.58 -12.21
N VAL A 729 14.48 -11.29 -12.80
CA VAL A 729 15.66 -11.86 -12.13
C VAL A 729 16.89 -11.70 -13.01
N LYS A 730 18.01 -11.31 -12.41
CA LYS A 730 19.35 -11.34 -13.00
C LYS A 730 20.18 -12.41 -12.26
N PRO A 731 20.64 -13.47 -12.95
CA PRO A 731 21.50 -14.49 -12.33
C PRO A 731 22.91 -13.95 -12.11
N LEU A 732 23.54 -14.35 -11.00
CA LEU A 732 24.93 -14.03 -10.66
C LEU A 732 25.83 -15.27 -10.67
N SER A 733 25.34 -16.42 -10.17
CA SER A 733 26.03 -17.71 -10.29
C SER A 733 25.66 -18.45 -11.58
N GLU A 734 26.51 -19.38 -12.05
CA GLU A 734 26.15 -20.25 -13.17
C GLU A 734 24.89 -21.09 -12.93
N ARG A 735 24.66 -21.50 -11.67
CA ARG A 735 23.54 -22.35 -11.29
C ARG A 735 22.22 -21.60 -11.48
N ALA A 736 22.18 -20.35 -11.04
CA ALA A 736 21.09 -19.43 -11.40
C ALA A 736 21.09 -19.12 -12.90
N GLY A 737 22.24 -18.95 -13.55
CA GLY A 737 22.33 -18.67 -14.98
C GLY A 737 21.58 -19.69 -15.83
N ARG A 738 21.80 -20.98 -15.57
CA ARG A 738 21.07 -22.08 -16.22
C ARG A 738 19.58 -22.07 -15.87
N ALA A 739 19.23 -21.96 -14.58
CA ALA A 739 17.85 -22.00 -14.11
C ALA A 739 17.00 -20.81 -14.61
N VAL A 740 17.46 -19.57 -14.42
CA VAL A 740 16.79 -18.34 -14.85
C VAL A 740 16.63 -18.30 -16.37
N THR A 741 17.63 -18.75 -17.13
CA THR A 741 17.52 -18.86 -18.59
C THR A 741 16.40 -19.81 -18.98
N TRP A 742 16.36 -21.02 -18.43
CA TRP A 742 15.30 -22.00 -18.71
C TRP A 742 13.90 -21.47 -18.32
N VAL A 743 13.77 -20.90 -17.12
CA VAL A 743 12.52 -20.28 -16.64
C VAL A 743 12.06 -19.14 -17.55
N ASN A 744 12.97 -18.31 -18.06
CA ASN A 744 12.65 -17.24 -19.01
C ASN A 744 12.20 -17.78 -20.38
N GLN A 745 12.69 -18.95 -20.83
CA GLN A 745 12.20 -19.59 -22.05
C GLN A 745 10.76 -20.09 -21.87
N GLU A 746 10.47 -20.80 -20.78
CA GLU A 746 9.11 -21.28 -20.47
C GLU A 746 8.13 -20.13 -20.21
N PHE A 747 8.59 -19.06 -19.53
CA PHE A 747 7.82 -17.83 -19.39
C PHE A 747 7.43 -17.25 -20.75
N ARG A 748 8.39 -17.06 -21.67
CA ARG A 748 8.11 -16.51 -23.01
C ARG A 748 7.16 -17.40 -23.82
N ARG A 749 7.37 -18.72 -23.82
CA ARG A 749 6.47 -19.71 -24.46
C ARG A 749 5.03 -19.55 -23.96
N ARG A 750 4.83 -19.56 -22.63
CA ARG A 750 3.49 -19.38 -22.03
C ARG A 750 2.89 -18.01 -22.33
N MET A 751 3.67 -16.93 -22.25
CA MET A 751 3.18 -15.57 -22.52
C MET A 751 2.69 -15.41 -23.97
N ILE A 752 3.44 -15.91 -24.96
CA ILE A 752 3.04 -15.88 -26.38
C ILE A 752 1.73 -16.65 -26.60
N GLY A 753 1.56 -17.79 -25.92
CA GLY A 753 0.29 -18.51 -25.84
C GLY A 753 -0.85 -17.63 -25.31
N CYS A 754 -0.72 -17.13 -24.08
CA CYS A 754 -1.77 -16.41 -23.35
C CYS A 754 -2.01 -14.95 -23.78
N LEU A 755 -1.24 -14.39 -24.73
CA LEU A 755 -1.34 -12.97 -25.11
C LEU A 755 -2.69 -12.55 -25.71
N HIS A 756 -3.42 -13.48 -26.32
CA HIS A 756 -4.73 -13.25 -26.94
C HIS A 756 -5.91 -13.32 -25.95
N ASP A 757 -5.68 -13.89 -24.76
CA ASP A 757 -6.68 -14.20 -23.74
C ASP A 757 -6.36 -13.44 -22.45
N THR A 758 -5.68 -14.08 -21.49
CA THR A 758 -5.38 -13.57 -20.13
C THR A 758 -4.65 -12.22 -20.16
N TYR A 759 -3.85 -11.97 -21.19
CA TYR A 759 -3.09 -10.72 -21.36
C TYR A 759 -3.57 -9.88 -22.56
N PHE A 760 -4.81 -10.09 -23.02
CA PHE A 760 -5.40 -9.36 -24.14
C PHE A 760 -5.28 -7.84 -23.96
N ASP A 761 -5.62 -7.30 -22.79
CA ASP A 761 -5.59 -5.87 -22.48
C ASP A 761 -4.23 -5.35 -21.97
N MET A 762 -3.19 -6.19 -21.96
CA MET A 762 -1.80 -5.77 -21.73
C MET A 762 -1.35 -4.80 -22.83
N SER A 763 -0.51 -3.83 -22.46
CA SER A 763 0.12 -2.93 -23.44
C SER A 763 1.14 -3.70 -24.30
N PRO A 764 1.14 -3.57 -25.63
CA PRO A 764 2.19 -4.13 -26.50
C PRO A 764 3.60 -3.76 -26.02
N ALA A 765 3.86 -2.49 -25.68
CA ALA A 765 5.11 -2.04 -25.04
C ALA A 765 5.56 -2.84 -23.80
N VAL A 766 4.61 -3.38 -23.03
CA VAL A 766 4.89 -4.19 -21.84
C VAL A 766 5.16 -5.63 -22.26
N ALA A 767 4.32 -6.20 -23.13
CA ALA A 767 4.51 -7.55 -23.68
C ALA A 767 5.88 -7.68 -24.38
N ARG A 768 6.24 -6.72 -25.23
CA ARG A 768 7.52 -6.64 -25.96
C ARG A 768 8.73 -6.75 -25.04
N LEU A 769 8.72 -6.01 -23.93
CA LEU A 769 9.80 -6.02 -22.93
C LEU A 769 9.83 -7.31 -22.11
N LEU A 770 8.67 -7.89 -21.80
CA LEU A 770 8.57 -9.19 -21.12
C LEU A 770 9.04 -10.36 -22.01
N LEU A 771 8.96 -10.20 -23.34
CA LEU A 771 9.42 -11.18 -24.32
C LEU A 771 10.91 -11.05 -24.71
N ARG A 772 11.64 -10.07 -24.15
CA ARG A 772 13.11 -10.02 -24.30
C ARG A 772 13.78 -11.08 -23.41
N GLY A 773 14.88 -11.63 -23.91
CA GLY A 773 15.69 -12.64 -23.26
C GLY A 773 16.70 -13.27 -24.23
N PRO A 774 17.56 -14.20 -23.76
CA PRO A 774 18.55 -14.84 -24.62
C PRO A 774 17.88 -15.59 -25.80
N PRO A 775 18.54 -15.67 -26.97
CA PRO A 775 17.98 -16.34 -28.13
C PRO A 775 17.73 -17.81 -27.86
N VAL A 776 16.61 -18.34 -28.35
CA VAL A 776 16.28 -19.77 -28.32
C VAL A 776 16.33 -20.31 -29.74
N GLU A 777 17.00 -21.45 -29.95
CA GLU A 777 16.88 -22.21 -31.19
C GLU A 777 15.48 -22.82 -31.30
N ALA A 778 14.55 -22.08 -31.89
CA ALA A 778 13.29 -22.63 -32.40
C ALA A 778 13.38 -22.83 -33.91
N ARG A 779 12.56 -23.73 -34.45
CA ARG A 779 12.37 -23.90 -35.90
C ARG A 779 10.96 -23.42 -36.25
N LEU A 780 10.82 -22.44 -37.14
CA LEU A 780 9.54 -22.05 -37.70
C LEU A 780 8.91 -23.24 -38.46
N ARG A 781 7.68 -23.63 -38.09
CA ARG A 781 6.98 -24.80 -38.64
C ARG A 781 5.71 -24.40 -39.41
N LEU A 782 5.88 -23.67 -40.50
CA LEU A 782 4.78 -23.38 -41.44
C LEU A 782 4.50 -24.58 -42.35
N SER A 783 3.23 -24.97 -42.47
CA SER A 783 2.75 -25.93 -43.48
C SER A 783 2.86 -25.38 -44.91
N GLN A 784 2.75 -26.25 -45.92
CA GLN A 784 2.79 -25.82 -47.33
C GLN A 784 1.67 -24.82 -47.65
N SER A 785 0.43 -25.08 -47.18
CA SER A 785 -0.70 -24.17 -47.38
C SER A 785 -0.44 -22.80 -46.75
N GLN A 786 0.07 -22.75 -45.52
CA GLN A 786 0.37 -21.48 -44.83
C GLN A 786 1.43 -20.65 -45.56
N ARG A 787 2.46 -21.29 -46.15
CA ARG A 787 3.46 -20.58 -46.96
C ARG A 787 2.83 -19.97 -48.22
N VAL A 788 2.06 -20.77 -48.98
CA VAL A 788 1.37 -20.29 -50.19
C VAL A 788 0.44 -19.12 -49.86
N ARG A 789 -0.36 -19.20 -48.79
CA ARG A 789 -1.24 -18.09 -48.37
C ARG A 789 -0.43 -16.85 -47.95
N LEU A 790 0.71 -17.00 -47.27
CA LEU A 790 1.61 -15.88 -46.93
C LEU A 790 2.18 -15.22 -48.18
N THR A 791 2.70 -15.97 -49.15
CA THR A 791 3.22 -15.42 -50.41
C THR A 791 2.15 -14.59 -51.14
N LEU A 792 0.96 -15.18 -51.33
CA LEU A 792 -0.19 -14.52 -51.97
C LEU A 792 -0.71 -13.31 -51.17
N PHE A 793 -0.49 -13.25 -49.85
CA PHE A 793 -0.77 -12.06 -49.03
C PHE A 793 0.29 -10.95 -49.23
N MET A 794 1.57 -11.29 -49.36
CA MET A 794 2.63 -10.30 -49.60
C MET A 794 2.50 -9.62 -50.97
N GLU A 795 2.04 -10.38 -51.97
CA GLU A 795 1.63 -9.91 -53.30
C GLU A 795 0.37 -9.02 -53.27
N GLY A 796 -0.46 -9.14 -52.23
CA GLY A 796 -1.74 -8.42 -52.09
C GLY A 796 -2.97 -9.16 -52.62
N THR A 797 -2.81 -10.39 -53.11
CA THR A 797 -3.89 -11.26 -53.60
C THR A 797 -4.81 -11.77 -52.49
N HIS A 798 -4.32 -11.85 -51.24
CA HIS A 798 -5.08 -12.29 -50.06
C HIS A 798 -5.20 -11.19 -48.99
N ASN A 799 -6.33 -11.20 -48.27
CA ASN A 799 -6.52 -10.42 -47.04
C ASN A 799 -5.86 -11.09 -45.83
N TYR A 800 -5.55 -10.30 -44.80
CA TYR A 800 -4.89 -10.76 -43.57
C TYR A 800 -5.60 -11.94 -42.89
N ASP A 801 -6.93 -11.99 -42.94
CA ASP A 801 -7.72 -13.00 -42.24
C ASP A 801 -7.49 -14.42 -42.80
N ALA A 802 -7.04 -14.53 -44.05
CA ALA A 802 -6.61 -15.80 -44.65
C ALA A 802 -5.18 -16.23 -44.25
N VAL A 803 -4.40 -15.36 -43.60
CA VAL A 803 -3.04 -15.63 -43.11
C VAL A 803 -2.86 -15.40 -41.62
N ALA A 804 -3.93 -15.11 -40.87
CA ALA A 804 -3.85 -14.77 -39.45
C ALA A 804 -3.20 -15.88 -38.59
N ASP A 805 -3.38 -17.15 -38.98
CA ASP A 805 -2.72 -18.32 -38.38
C ASP A 805 -1.21 -18.34 -38.69
N ALA A 806 -0.85 -18.16 -39.96
CA ALA A 806 0.54 -18.20 -40.42
C ALA A 806 1.35 -16.99 -39.90
N ALA A 807 0.73 -15.81 -39.88
CA ALA A 807 1.30 -14.58 -39.30
C ALA A 807 1.52 -14.73 -37.79
N ARG A 808 0.59 -15.38 -37.07
CA ARG A 808 0.77 -15.70 -35.65
C ARG A 808 2.01 -16.57 -35.41
N GLU A 809 2.22 -17.61 -36.21
CA GLU A 809 3.41 -18.48 -36.10
C GLU A 809 4.72 -17.74 -36.43
N VAL A 810 4.74 -16.91 -37.48
CA VAL A 810 5.91 -16.08 -37.86
C VAL A 810 6.31 -15.11 -36.74
N VAL A 811 5.33 -14.42 -36.14
CA VAL A 811 5.56 -13.45 -35.05
C VAL A 811 5.84 -14.15 -33.71
N ALA A 812 5.23 -15.31 -33.45
CA ALA A 812 5.56 -16.14 -32.29
C ALA A 812 7.00 -16.67 -32.36
N HIS A 813 7.47 -17.09 -33.54
CA HIS A 813 8.85 -17.48 -33.75
C HIS A 813 9.81 -16.31 -33.50
N TYR A 814 9.50 -15.11 -34.02
CA TYR A 814 10.31 -13.90 -33.80
C TYR A 814 10.59 -13.62 -32.31
N PHE A 815 9.56 -13.58 -31.47
CA PHE A 815 9.75 -13.31 -30.03
C PHE A 815 10.34 -14.49 -29.25
N THR A 816 10.23 -15.72 -29.77
CA THR A 816 10.88 -16.90 -29.18
C THR A 816 12.39 -16.93 -29.48
N SER A 817 12.76 -16.62 -30.73
CA SER A 817 14.14 -16.63 -31.24
C SER A 817 14.74 -15.21 -31.35
N TRP A 818 14.30 -14.30 -30.48
CA TRP A 818 14.68 -12.89 -30.49
C TRP A 818 16.21 -12.69 -30.43
N ARG A 819 16.70 -11.69 -31.17
CA ARG A 819 18.14 -11.44 -31.42
C ARG A 819 18.55 -10.02 -31.04
N TRP A 820 19.83 -9.87 -30.70
CA TRP A 820 20.46 -8.57 -30.39
C TRP A 820 20.35 -7.54 -31.52
N ASP A 821 20.35 -8.01 -32.76
CA ASP A 821 20.07 -7.22 -33.96
C ASP A 821 18.72 -7.67 -34.55
N PRO A 822 17.63 -6.91 -34.32
CA PRO A 822 16.29 -7.26 -34.80
C PRO A 822 15.97 -6.63 -36.18
N PRO A 823 15.41 -7.38 -37.14
CA PRO A 823 14.94 -6.84 -38.44
C PRO A 823 13.72 -5.90 -38.37
N LEU A 824 13.24 -5.57 -37.15
CA LEU A 824 12.05 -4.74 -36.89
C LEU A 824 12.35 -3.66 -35.87
N ASP A 825 11.76 -2.47 -36.07
CA ASP A 825 11.80 -1.40 -35.07
C ASP A 825 10.87 -1.66 -33.86
N GLU A 826 11.02 -0.86 -32.79
CA GLU A 826 10.22 -1.03 -31.57
C GLU A 826 8.71 -0.89 -31.79
N ARG A 827 8.28 -0.10 -32.79
CA ARG A 827 6.87 0.16 -33.12
C ARG A 827 6.30 -0.94 -34.00
N GLU A 828 7.09 -1.49 -34.93
CA GLU A 828 6.76 -2.67 -35.73
C GLU A 828 6.59 -3.90 -34.82
N GLU A 829 7.52 -4.12 -33.88
CA GLU A 829 7.37 -5.13 -32.82
C GLU A 829 6.05 -4.96 -32.04
N GLU A 830 5.72 -3.74 -31.60
CA GLU A 830 4.47 -3.47 -30.86
C GLU A 830 3.18 -3.63 -31.70
N VAL A 831 3.23 -3.27 -32.98
CA VAL A 831 2.08 -3.39 -33.90
C VAL A 831 1.81 -4.86 -34.24
N LEU A 832 2.85 -5.64 -34.54
CA LEU A 832 2.72 -7.09 -34.78
C LEU A 832 2.29 -7.84 -33.52
N LEU A 833 2.79 -7.45 -32.33
CA LEU A 833 2.28 -7.96 -31.04
C LEU A 833 0.78 -7.72 -30.90
N ALA A 834 0.32 -6.49 -31.15
CA ALA A 834 -1.09 -6.14 -31.04
C ALA A 834 -1.96 -6.92 -32.04
N LYS A 835 -1.56 -7.01 -33.31
CA LYS A 835 -2.39 -7.63 -34.36
C LYS A 835 -2.30 -9.16 -34.39
N ALA A 836 -1.11 -9.75 -34.35
CA ALA A 836 -0.91 -11.18 -34.57
C ALA A 836 -0.92 -12.02 -33.27
N LEU A 837 -0.36 -11.49 -32.17
CA LEU A 837 -0.27 -12.24 -30.91
C LEU A 837 -1.40 -11.94 -29.92
N GLN A 838 -1.87 -10.68 -29.84
CA GLN A 838 -3.03 -10.27 -29.03
C GLN A 838 -4.36 -10.25 -29.82
N GLY A 839 -4.36 -10.47 -31.14
CA GLY A 839 -5.59 -10.56 -31.94
C GLY A 839 -6.45 -9.29 -32.00
N LYS A 840 -5.86 -8.09 -31.91
CA LYS A 840 -6.63 -6.83 -31.82
C LYS A 840 -7.43 -6.49 -33.09
N PRO A 841 -8.64 -5.91 -32.96
CA PRO A 841 -9.37 -5.29 -34.06
C PRO A 841 -8.55 -4.18 -34.74
N TRP A 842 -8.72 -4.02 -36.05
CA TRP A 842 -7.93 -3.09 -36.86
C TRP A 842 -8.07 -1.64 -36.39
N GLU A 843 -9.26 -1.24 -35.95
CA GLU A 843 -9.61 0.08 -35.43
C GLU A 843 -8.85 0.34 -34.11
N THR A 844 -8.65 -0.69 -33.30
CA THR A 844 -7.91 -0.62 -32.04
C THR A 844 -6.41 -0.46 -32.30
N VAL A 845 -5.85 -1.14 -33.30
CA VAL A 845 -4.45 -0.98 -33.71
C VAL A 845 -4.24 0.41 -34.35
N ALA A 846 -5.09 0.79 -35.31
CA ALA A 846 -5.02 2.05 -36.05
C ALA A 846 -5.10 3.28 -35.13
N SER A 847 -6.04 3.28 -34.18
CA SER A 847 -6.21 4.37 -33.21
C SER A 847 -5.07 4.40 -32.18
N ARG A 848 -4.65 3.26 -31.65
CA ARG A 848 -3.56 3.17 -30.66
C ARG A 848 -2.22 3.67 -31.21
N PHE A 849 -1.85 3.23 -32.41
CA PHE A 849 -0.54 3.54 -33.02
C PHE A 849 -0.58 4.73 -33.97
N LYS A 850 -1.72 5.42 -34.08
CA LYS A 850 -1.97 6.57 -34.97
C LYS A 850 -1.66 6.27 -36.45
N LEU A 851 -2.00 5.08 -36.91
CA LEU A 851 -1.74 4.61 -38.29
C LEU A 851 -2.92 4.89 -39.25
N GLY A 852 -4.11 5.19 -38.73
CA GLY A 852 -5.28 5.50 -39.55
C GLY A 852 -5.60 4.38 -40.54
N ARG A 853 -5.87 4.72 -41.81
CA ARG A 853 -6.16 3.74 -42.87
C ARG A 853 -4.94 2.92 -43.31
N GLY A 854 -3.72 3.39 -43.07
CA GLY A 854 -2.47 2.71 -43.46
C GLY A 854 -2.07 1.53 -42.57
N VAL A 855 -2.88 1.17 -41.57
CA VAL A 855 -2.57 0.11 -40.60
C VAL A 855 -2.35 -1.27 -41.24
N PHE A 856 -3.01 -1.55 -42.36
CA PHE A 856 -2.94 -2.85 -43.05
C PHE A 856 -1.58 -3.03 -43.75
N GLU A 857 -1.19 -2.10 -44.63
CA GLU A 857 0.11 -2.16 -45.30
C GLU A 857 1.27 -2.11 -44.29
N TYR A 858 1.16 -1.31 -43.21
CA TYR A 858 2.18 -1.29 -42.15
C TYR A 858 2.37 -2.67 -41.47
N VAL A 859 1.29 -3.43 -41.24
CA VAL A 859 1.37 -4.80 -40.73
C VAL A 859 1.94 -5.76 -41.78
N LYS A 860 1.56 -5.60 -43.05
CA LYS A 860 2.02 -6.42 -44.17
C LYS A 860 3.50 -6.24 -44.45
N ASP A 861 4.01 -5.01 -44.48
CA ASP A 861 5.42 -4.70 -44.71
C ASP A 861 6.31 -5.20 -43.55
N ALA A 862 5.89 -4.99 -42.31
CA ALA A 862 6.59 -5.52 -41.14
C ALA A 862 6.58 -7.06 -41.11
N LEU A 863 5.49 -7.70 -41.55
CA LEU A 863 5.45 -9.17 -41.68
C LEU A 863 6.29 -9.66 -42.87
N ARG A 864 6.40 -8.90 -43.97
CA ARG A 864 7.23 -9.24 -45.14
C ARG A 864 8.70 -9.36 -44.75
N ARG A 865 9.25 -8.37 -44.05
CA ARG A 865 10.65 -8.40 -43.57
C ARG A 865 10.96 -9.61 -42.71
N LEU A 866 10.02 -10.06 -41.88
CA LEU A 866 10.20 -11.29 -41.09
C LEU A 866 10.24 -12.55 -41.96
N VAL A 867 9.43 -12.62 -43.02
CA VAL A 867 9.44 -13.76 -43.94
C VAL A 867 10.73 -13.78 -44.76
N GLU A 868 11.13 -12.65 -45.33
CA GLU A 868 12.36 -12.48 -46.13
C GLU A 868 13.62 -12.92 -45.32
N GLU A 869 13.79 -12.37 -44.12
CA GLU A 869 14.83 -12.74 -43.13
C GLU A 869 14.88 -14.26 -42.82
N TYR A 870 13.72 -14.93 -42.80
CA TYR A 870 13.66 -16.38 -42.54
C TYR A 870 13.88 -17.24 -43.78
N GLU A 871 13.63 -16.73 -44.99
CA GLU A 871 13.90 -17.45 -46.24
C GLU A 871 15.36 -17.30 -46.67
N GLU A 872 15.96 -16.10 -46.57
CA GLU A 872 17.40 -15.88 -46.80
C GLU A 872 18.26 -16.76 -45.87
N ARG A 873 17.92 -16.80 -44.57
CA ARG A 873 18.63 -17.65 -43.60
C ARG A 873 18.38 -19.14 -43.79
N ARG A 874 17.31 -19.53 -44.49
CA ARG A 874 17.06 -20.92 -44.88
C ARG A 874 17.88 -21.32 -46.11
N LEU A 875 18.17 -20.39 -47.01
CA LEU A 875 19.16 -20.58 -48.09
C LEU A 875 20.57 -20.68 -47.52
N LEU A 876 20.97 -19.79 -46.59
CA LEU A 876 22.28 -19.86 -45.93
C LEU A 876 22.50 -21.18 -45.16
N ARG A 877 21.46 -21.73 -44.51
CA ARG A 877 21.49 -23.05 -43.85
C ARG A 877 21.48 -24.27 -44.80
N LEU A 878 21.53 -24.05 -46.12
CA LEU A 878 21.73 -25.09 -47.15
C LEU A 878 23.12 -25.00 -47.80
N TRP A 879 23.96 -24.06 -47.35
CA TRP A 879 25.28 -23.73 -47.93
C TRP A 879 26.41 -23.72 -46.87
N GLY A 880 26.21 -24.34 -45.72
CA GLY A 880 27.18 -24.46 -44.62
C GLY A 880 26.99 -25.74 -43.81
#